data_AF-N1W523-F1
#
_entry.id   AF-N1W523-F1
#
_cell.length_a   1.000
_cell.length_b   1.000
_cell.length_c   1.000
_cell.angle_alpha   90.00
_cell.angle_beta   90.00
_cell.angle_gamma   90.00
#
_symmetry.space_group_name_H-M   'P 1'
#
loop_
_entity.id
_entity.type
_entity.pdbx_description
1 polymer ?
#
loop_
_entity_poly.entity_id
_entity_poly.type
_entity_poly.pdbx_seq_one_letter_code
_entity_poly.pdbx_strand_id
1 'polypeptide(L)'
;MNLKLNRMIVGILLLFASAILAEEFDPSSVRSPGCKPGTFSCGYIPSSKEIQDSIPLKRDFNSFEEIPKSIDLSSQMPPVGNQGRQNSCVAWATGYAIKSYLLKNKGQVSEYDPPFAGGKGNYVFSPAFIYNQQNGGEDKGLYYYKTMEFLKSSGVAPWSSMPYTDKDYLSQPSQSSKKEALKYKIKSFSRLNYKNPDEIKRVLAGKNVVMVGMIIDDAFYKVKGSAIYDENGGQSYGGHAMTIVGYDDNKKSKSGKKGAFKLQNSWGTSWGDKGFGWVSYSMLAKVGQETYAIIDEPAPQNAPTVVVPVKKQILPPTEIKVSKGEFDTKVLLNWNQQDLAVAYLVQRKEESEFYDLGYSDKPSFTDLNVSPNSTYVYRIISVGAEEVSVASLEVEGFTSAEPQSEGNLGQVAGLTGTVYVNGNTPNVELSWSELEGATSYTIARSDSSLKWKKIGSTKTASFIDPSPKLGESNFYRVSASLQSKPSEDWSDSVAIDVADQTLLPNQVSHLTATSGDYANKIVLNWNAAPGAKIYYLYRFDERAEPSGQFEISGTSYNDSDPAIQNGNQYLYTIIAANDLGYAEPSEVAIGKTDPGLTKRAGGVTLAPPKHLASNPVSKDKVITLKWDSVKDSFEYYIYRKQVKGGKSGKLEFLSSVDAKKTAFSETFPGNSGDLFLYSVRSKSEFGSESKDSNFVSVFWNEPKVQVKKRAMSLEELPTSFVGKWTSIYWNPKSGPQEVRIVIQGNGLDFIAKLKVNEKEIREFKGTWSPGSHTLKANGFLFELSKSMEGNSLAQFQTIKDFSDGTELSFTKE
;
A
#
# COMPACT_ATOMS: atom_id res chain seq x y z
N MET A 1 50.43 71.28 -54.83
CA MET A 1 50.40 71.48 -53.36
C MET A 1 49.07 70.92 -52.85
N ASN A 2 49.16 69.85 -52.05
CA ASN A 2 48.15 69.25 -51.14
C ASN A 2 46.80 68.74 -51.68
N LEU A 3 46.21 67.65 -51.16
CA LEU A 3 46.63 66.34 -50.66
C LEU A 3 45.31 65.54 -50.44
N LYS A 4 45.33 64.22 -50.65
CA LYS A 4 44.24 63.27 -50.33
C LYS A 4 43.91 63.21 -48.84
N LEU A 5 42.66 62.84 -48.45
CA LEU A 5 42.42 61.79 -47.43
C LEU A 5 40.95 61.30 -47.30
N ASN A 6 40.82 59.99 -47.07
CA ASN A 6 39.66 59.16 -46.72
C ASN A 6 38.93 59.53 -45.41
N ARG A 7 37.64 59.12 -45.29
CA ARG A 7 37.05 58.22 -44.25
C ARG A 7 35.51 58.29 -44.31
N MET A 8 34.79 57.20 -44.61
CA MET A 8 34.39 56.07 -43.75
C MET A 8 32.93 56.25 -43.29
N ILE A 9 32.04 55.44 -43.87
CA ILE A 9 30.61 55.32 -43.53
C ILE A 9 30.51 54.60 -42.19
N VAL A 10 29.86 55.24 -41.20
CA VAL A 10 29.41 54.59 -39.97
C VAL A 10 27.88 54.58 -40.00
N GLY A 11 27.31 53.40 -40.28
CA GLY A 11 25.90 53.13 -40.05
C GLY A 11 25.69 52.82 -38.56
N ILE A 12 24.82 53.58 -37.90
CA ILE A 12 24.36 53.31 -36.54
C ILE A 12 23.30 52.21 -36.64
N LEU A 13 23.68 50.98 -36.30
CA LEU A 13 22.77 49.86 -36.05
C LEU A 13 22.34 49.92 -34.58
N LEU A 14 21.12 50.40 -34.32
CA LEU A 14 20.45 50.29 -33.03
C LEU A 14 19.99 48.83 -32.83
N LEU A 15 20.85 48.01 -32.22
CA LEU A 15 20.46 46.71 -31.68
C LEU A 15 19.71 46.95 -30.36
N PHE A 16 18.37 46.87 -30.40
CA PHE A 16 17.58 46.63 -29.20
C PHE A 16 17.83 45.19 -28.74
N ALA A 17 18.87 44.99 -27.93
CA ALA A 17 18.98 43.80 -27.10
C ALA A 17 18.06 44.01 -25.89
N SER A 18 16.80 43.61 -26.02
CA SER A 18 15.96 43.37 -24.84
C SER A 18 16.50 42.11 -24.15
N ALA A 19 17.53 42.28 -23.32
CA ALA A 19 17.87 41.30 -22.31
C ALA A 19 16.65 41.19 -21.39
N ILE A 20 15.85 40.14 -21.57
CA ILE A 20 14.85 39.73 -20.59
C ILE A 20 15.67 39.29 -19.37
N LEU A 21 15.94 40.23 -18.47
CA LEU A 21 16.38 39.92 -17.12
C LEU A 21 15.24 39.10 -16.50
N ALA A 22 15.45 37.79 -16.35
CA ALA A 22 14.57 36.98 -15.54
C ALA A 22 14.55 37.59 -14.13
N GLU A 23 13.38 38.07 -13.69
CA GLU A 23 13.20 38.68 -12.38
C GLU A 23 13.63 37.67 -11.30
N GLU A 24 14.60 38.05 -10.48
CA GLU A 24 15.09 37.17 -9.42
C GLU A 24 13.95 36.89 -8.42
N PHE A 25 13.80 35.63 -8.03
CA PHE A 25 12.78 35.23 -7.07
C PHE A 25 13.01 35.91 -5.71
N ASP A 26 12.01 36.68 -5.25
CA ASP A 26 11.98 37.26 -3.92
C ASP A 26 11.19 36.38 -2.95
N PRO A 27 11.82 35.77 -1.93
CA PRO A 27 11.12 34.99 -0.91
C PRO A 27 10.04 35.77 -0.16
N SER A 28 10.14 37.09 -0.06
CA SER A 28 9.13 37.92 0.63
C SER A 28 7.76 37.92 -0.06
N SER A 29 7.75 37.63 -1.38
CA SER A 29 6.53 37.55 -2.19
C SER A 29 5.60 36.40 -1.80
N VAL A 30 6.15 35.36 -1.16
CA VAL A 30 5.40 34.15 -0.77
C VAL A 30 5.40 33.88 0.74
N ARG A 31 6.15 34.68 1.51
CA ARG A 31 6.17 34.58 2.97
C ARG A 31 4.97 35.34 3.55
N SER A 32 4.06 34.60 4.19
CA SER A 32 2.99 35.21 4.98
C SER A 32 3.60 36.11 6.07
N PRO A 33 3.10 37.35 6.27
CA PRO A 33 3.64 38.24 7.30
C PRO A 33 3.55 37.67 8.73
N GLY A 34 2.61 36.75 8.99
CA GLY A 34 2.50 36.02 10.25
C GLY A 34 3.58 34.95 10.45
N CYS A 35 4.32 34.59 9.41
CA CYS A 35 5.24 33.46 9.37
C CYS A 35 6.69 33.90 9.55
N LYS A 36 7.06 34.06 10.82
CA LYS A 36 8.44 34.39 11.24
C LYS A 36 9.26 33.12 11.46
N PRO A 37 10.61 33.18 11.38
CA PRO A 37 11.47 32.08 11.80
C PRO A 37 11.07 31.55 13.17
N GLY A 38 10.90 30.24 13.30
CA GLY A 38 10.38 29.60 14.52
C GLY A 38 8.84 29.53 14.64
N THR A 39 8.09 30.03 13.65
CA THR A 39 6.63 29.87 13.58
C THR A 39 6.30 28.59 12.82
N PHE A 40 5.71 27.62 13.50
CA PHE A 40 5.65 26.23 13.04
C PHE A 40 4.33 25.83 12.38
N SER A 41 3.39 26.77 12.17
CA SER A 41 2.04 26.52 11.64
C SER A 41 1.77 27.20 10.29
N CYS A 42 2.83 27.51 9.56
CA CYS A 42 2.81 28.29 8.33
C CYS A 42 2.73 27.39 7.11
N GLY A 43 1.58 27.37 6.43
CA GLY A 43 1.38 26.62 5.19
C GLY A 43 0.99 25.16 5.40
N TYR A 44 1.96 24.26 5.51
CA TYR A 44 1.69 22.83 5.73
C TYR A 44 1.94 22.45 7.18
N ILE A 45 0.96 21.78 7.80
CA ILE A 45 1.06 21.28 9.17
C ILE A 45 1.20 19.75 9.13
N PRO A 46 2.31 19.18 9.61
CA PRO A 46 2.48 17.74 9.67
C PRO A 46 1.55 17.12 10.71
N SER A 47 0.94 16.00 10.34
CA SER A 47 0.11 15.22 11.26
C SER A 47 0.96 14.51 12.32
N SER A 48 0.38 14.24 13.50
CA SER A 48 1.06 13.41 14.50
C SER A 48 1.31 11.99 13.95
N LYS A 49 2.31 11.29 14.47
CA LYS A 49 2.61 9.90 14.09
C LYS A 49 1.39 8.99 14.23
N GLU A 50 0.62 9.15 15.30
CA GLU A 50 -0.63 8.40 15.53
C GLU A 50 -1.63 8.55 14.37
N ILE A 51 -1.81 9.78 13.87
CA ILE A 51 -2.68 10.06 12.73
C ILE A 51 -2.08 9.46 11.45
N GLN A 52 -0.79 9.66 11.20
CA GLN A 52 -0.14 9.11 10.02
C GLN A 52 -0.25 7.58 9.97
N ASP A 53 -0.09 6.92 11.11
CA ASP A 53 -0.18 5.46 11.25
C ASP A 53 -1.61 4.94 11.20
N SER A 54 -2.61 5.80 11.42
CA SER A 54 -4.00 5.47 11.16
C SER A 54 -4.35 5.48 9.68
N ILE A 55 -3.56 6.14 8.83
CA ILE A 55 -3.81 6.17 7.39
C ILE A 55 -3.05 5.00 6.74
N PRO A 56 -3.73 4.15 5.96
CA PRO A 56 -3.10 2.99 5.35
C PRO A 56 -1.91 3.36 4.47
N LEU A 57 -0.81 2.64 4.67
CA LEU A 57 0.33 2.65 3.79
C LEU A 57 0.03 1.71 2.62
N LYS A 58 0.04 2.21 1.38
CA LYS A 58 -0.21 1.36 0.20
C LYS A 58 1.08 1.18 -0.60
N ARG A 59 1.56 -0.06 -0.69
CA ARG A 59 2.83 -0.41 -1.33
C ARG A 59 2.68 -0.94 -2.77
N ASP A 60 1.49 -1.38 -3.15
CA ASP A 60 1.24 -2.09 -4.41
C ASP A 60 0.76 -1.19 -5.55
N PHE A 61 1.19 0.09 -5.60
CA PHE A 61 0.92 0.93 -6.75
C PHE A 61 1.69 0.40 -7.96
N ASN A 62 1.05 -0.40 -8.80
CA ASN A 62 1.60 -1.01 -10.01
C ASN A 62 2.79 -1.95 -9.74
N SER A 63 2.60 -3.24 -9.96
CA SER A 63 3.67 -4.25 -9.89
C SER A 63 4.54 -4.20 -11.16
N PHE A 64 5.30 -3.11 -11.33
CA PHE A 64 6.33 -3.06 -12.37
C PHE A 64 7.51 -3.94 -11.94
N GLU A 65 7.88 -4.93 -12.76
CA GLU A 65 9.08 -5.75 -12.54
C GLU A 65 10.36 -4.89 -12.55
N GLU A 66 10.41 -3.85 -13.39
CA GLU A 66 11.49 -2.86 -13.42
C GLU A 66 10.94 -1.43 -13.51
N ILE A 67 11.38 -0.57 -12.59
CA ILE A 67 11.01 0.85 -12.54
C ILE A 67 11.94 1.63 -13.50
N PRO A 68 11.41 2.50 -14.39
CA PRO A 68 12.24 3.34 -15.26
C PRO A 68 13.27 4.15 -14.46
N LYS A 69 14.46 4.42 -15.01
CA LYS A 69 15.49 5.20 -14.29
C LYS A 69 15.15 6.69 -14.14
N SER A 70 14.20 7.20 -14.91
CA SER A 70 13.77 8.59 -14.87
C SER A 70 12.37 8.76 -15.44
N ILE A 71 11.58 9.66 -14.84
CA ILE A 71 10.28 10.09 -15.33
C ILE A 71 10.15 11.59 -15.11
N ASP A 72 9.59 12.30 -16.09
CA ASP A 72 9.27 13.73 -15.96
C ASP A 72 7.87 14.01 -16.50
N LEU A 73 6.93 14.30 -15.58
CA LEU A 73 5.54 14.67 -15.89
C LEU A 73 5.33 16.19 -15.87
N SER A 74 6.37 17.00 -15.65
CA SER A 74 6.24 18.46 -15.49
C SER A 74 5.58 19.16 -16.68
N SER A 75 5.77 18.67 -17.91
CA SER A 75 5.13 19.20 -19.12
C SER A 75 3.62 18.91 -19.19
N GLN A 76 3.14 17.94 -18.41
CA GLN A 76 1.74 17.54 -18.36
C GLN A 76 0.97 18.25 -17.24
N MET A 77 1.67 18.89 -16.30
CA MET A 77 1.06 19.60 -15.18
C MET A 77 0.37 20.91 -15.60
N PRO A 78 -0.60 21.41 -14.80
CA PRO A 78 -1.13 22.75 -15.00
C PRO A 78 -0.02 23.81 -14.87
N PRO A 79 -0.13 24.95 -15.59
CA PRO A 79 0.83 26.04 -15.50
C PRO A 79 1.14 26.42 -14.05
N VAL A 80 2.40 26.74 -13.74
CA VAL A 80 2.79 27.05 -12.36
C VAL A 80 2.13 28.35 -11.90
N GLY A 81 1.33 28.25 -10.84
CA GLY A 81 0.70 29.41 -10.19
C GLY A 81 1.49 29.93 -9.00
N ASN A 82 0.96 30.98 -8.37
CA ASN A 82 1.56 31.64 -7.22
C ASN A 82 0.53 31.78 -6.09
N GLN A 83 0.81 31.17 -4.94
CA GLN A 83 0.00 31.25 -3.73
C GLN A 83 0.08 32.62 -3.03
N GLY A 84 1.00 33.48 -3.47
CA GLY A 84 1.30 34.74 -2.82
C GLY A 84 1.59 34.57 -1.34
N ARG A 85 1.13 35.51 -0.52
CA ARG A 85 1.47 35.55 0.90
C ARG A 85 0.50 34.78 1.81
N GLN A 86 -0.36 33.93 1.24
CA GLN A 86 -1.33 33.14 1.99
C GLN A 86 -0.77 31.75 2.32
N ASN A 87 -1.12 31.20 3.48
CA ASN A 87 -0.71 29.88 3.97
C ASN A 87 -1.46 28.70 3.28
N SER A 88 -1.69 28.80 1.97
CA SER A 88 -2.58 27.92 1.19
C SER A 88 -1.87 26.84 0.38
N CYS A 89 -0.57 26.60 0.59
CA CYS A 89 0.23 25.67 -0.22
C CYS A 89 -0.37 24.25 -0.31
N VAL A 90 -1.02 23.77 0.75
CA VAL A 90 -1.72 22.47 0.75
C VAL A 90 -2.86 22.45 -0.27
N ALA A 91 -3.66 23.51 -0.37
CA ALA A 91 -4.75 23.63 -1.33
C ALA A 91 -4.24 23.78 -2.78
N TRP A 92 -3.11 24.46 -2.95
CA TRP A 92 -2.44 24.57 -4.25
C TRP A 92 -1.87 23.23 -4.73
N ALA A 93 -1.21 22.47 -3.85
CA ALA A 93 -0.70 21.14 -4.20
C ALA A 93 -1.83 20.15 -4.49
N THR A 94 -2.82 20.07 -3.60
CA THR A 94 -3.91 19.05 -3.69
C THR A 94 -4.92 19.37 -4.78
N GLY A 95 -5.51 20.56 -4.76
CA GLY A 95 -6.55 20.98 -5.70
C GLY A 95 -5.99 21.44 -7.03
N TYR A 96 -5.23 22.53 -7.02
CA TYR A 96 -4.79 23.15 -8.27
C TYR A 96 -3.82 22.25 -9.05
N ALA A 97 -2.73 21.78 -8.45
CA ALA A 97 -1.74 20.99 -9.17
C ALA A 97 -2.24 19.57 -9.46
N ILE A 98 -2.51 18.77 -8.43
CA ILE A 98 -2.77 17.34 -8.59
C ILE A 98 -4.15 17.07 -9.17
N LYS A 99 -5.22 17.64 -8.58
CA LYS A 99 -6.58 17.32 -9.05
C LYS A 99 -6.82 17.84 -10.48
N SER A 100 -6.24 18.98 -10.87
CA SER A 100 -6.31 19.45 -12.27
C SER A 100 -5.49 18.55 -13.20
N TYR A 101 -4.29 18.13 -12.77
CA TYR A 101 -3.50 17.14 -13.52
C TYR A 101 -4.29 15.85 -13.77
N LEU A 102 -4.94 15.31 -12.73
CA LEU A 102 -5.73 14.10 -12.83
C LEU A 102 -6.94 14.26 -13.77
N LEU A 103 -7.57 15.43 -13.78
CA LEU A 103 -8.64 15.77 -14.72
C LEU A 103 -8.17 15.64 -16.18
N LYS A 104 -7.02 16.23 -16.51
CA LYS A 104 -6.45 16.17 -17.86
C LYS A 104 -5.88 14.79 -18.22
N ASN A 105 -5.16 14.15 -17.30
CA ASN A 105 -4.54 12.84 -17.52
C ASN A 105 -5.58 11.73 -17.77
N LYS A 106 -6.81 11.91 -17.25
CA LYS A 106 -7.96 11.05 -17.54
C LYS A 106 -8.70 11.40 -18.84
N GLY A 107 -8.21 12.37 -19.61
CA GLY A 107 -8.83 12.83 -20.85
C GLY A 107 -10.16 13.57 -20.66
N GLN A 108 -10.49 14.01 -19.44
CA GLN A 108 -11.75 14.74 -19.18
C GLN A 108 -11.69 16.18 -19.71
N VAL A 109 -10.48 16.71 -19.87
CA VAL A 109 -10.19 18.02 -20.48
C VAL A 109 -8.97 17.91 -21.38
N SER A 110 -8.92 18.70 -22.45
CA SER A 110 -7.79 18.72 -23.40
C SER A 110 -6.70 19.70 -22.98
N GLU A 111 -7.06 20.79 -22.31
CA GLU A 111 -6.16 21.88 -21.95
C GLU A 111 -6.52 22.50 -20.59
N TYR A 112 -5.55 23.21 -20.02
CA TYR A 112 -5.72 23.99 -18.80
C TYR A 112 -6.02 25.45 -19.15
N ASP A 113 -6.87 26.10 -18.38
CA ASP A 113 -7.26 27.50 -18.60
C ASP A 113 -7.16 28.37 -17.32
N PRO A 114 -6.04 28.36 -16.57
CA PRO A 114 -5.95 29.15 -15.35
C PRO A 114 -6.08 30.65 -15.64
N PRO A 115 -6.80 31.42 -14.81
CA PRO A 115 -7.02 32.85 -15.08
C PRO A 115 -5.73 33.69 -15.19
N PHE A 116 -4.68 33.33 -14.46
CA PHE A 116 -3.39 34.02 -14.54
C PHE A 116 -2.62 33.75 -15.86
N ALA A 117 -3.06 32.76 -16.65
CA ALA A 117 -2.58 32.53 -18.02
C ALA A 117 -3.58 32.99 -19.09
N GLY A 118 -4.59 33.80 -18.71
CA GLY A 118 -5.60 34.33 -19.63
C GLY A 118 -6.82 33.43 -19.85
N GLY A 119 -6.94 32.32 -19.12
CA GLY A 119 -8.08 31.41 -19.22
C GLY A 119 -9.28 31.79 -18.33
N LYS A 120 -10.36 31.00 -18.40
CA LYS A 120 -11.59 31.24 -17.62
C LYS A 120 -11.60 30.55 -16.26
N GLY A 121 -10.72 29.57 -16.06
CA GLY A 121 -10.62 28.77 -14.83
C GLY A 121 -11.59 27.60 -14.75
N ASN A 122 -12.09 27.10 -15.89
CA ASN A 122 -13.06 25.99 -15.92
C ASN A 122 -12.40 24.61 -15.78
N TYR A 123 -11.13 24.48 -16.19
CA TYR A 123 -10.38 23.22 -16.28
C TYR A 123 -9.17 23.20 -15.34
N VAL A 124 -9.19 24.08 -14.33
CA VAL A 124 -8.30 24.04 -13.17
C VAL A 124 -9.11 24.26 -11.90
N PHE A 125 -8.68 23.64 -10.80
CA PHE A 125 -9.40 23.70 -9.54
C PHE A 125 -8.96 24.86 -8.65
N SER A 126 -9.91 25.36 -7.86
CA SER A 126 -9.69 26.49 -6.95
C SER A 126 -8.96 26.09 -5.67
N PRO A 127 -7.79 26.68 -5.36
CA PRO A 127 -7.21 26.58 -4.03
C PRO A 127 -8.10 27.22 -2.95
N ALA A 128 -8.81 28.31 -3.28
CA ALA A 128 -9.65 29.03 -2.31
C ALA A 128 -10.83 28.17 -1.83
N PHE A 129 -11.40 27.34 -2.71
CA PHE A 129 -12.46 26.40 -2.33
C PHE A 129 -12.02 25.46 -1.22
N ILE A 130 -10.82 24.92 -1.30
CA ILE A 130 -10.28 24.02 -0.28
C ILE A 130 -9.85 24.81 0.97
N TYR A 131 -9.09 25.89 0.76
CA TYR A 131 -8.42 26.61 1.84
C TYR A 131 -9.39 27.32 2.77
N ASN A 132 -10.30 28.13 2.23
CA ASN A 132 -11.17 29.00 3.01
C ASN A 132 -12.17 28.21 3.86
N GLN A 133 -12.51 26.98 3.45
CA GLN A 133 -13.42 26.12 4.20
C GLN A 133 -12.74 25.37 5.36
N GLN A 134 -11.41 25.25 5.35
CA GLN A 134 -10.66 24.44 6.33
C GLN A 134 -9.74 25.25 7.25
N ASN A 135 -9.44 26.50 6.91
CA ASN A 135 -8.55 27.36 7.68
C ASN A 135 -9.15 27.86 9.01
N GLY A 136 -10.44 27.59 9.28
CA GLY A 136 -11.11 28.00 10.50
C GLY A 136 -11.22 29.51 10.69
N GLY A 137 -11.19 30.30 9.60
CA GLY A 137 -11.29 31.77 9.63
C GLY A 137 -9.97 32.51 9.88
N GLU A 138 -8.84 31.82 9.90
CA GLU A 138 -7.50 32.39 10.13
C GLU A 138 -6.55 32.00 9.00
N ASP A 139 -5.62 32.89 8.61
CA ASP A 139 -4.56 32.57 7.63
C ASP A 139 -3.47 31.67 8.26
N LYS A 140 -3.81 30.40 8.48
CA LYS A 140 -2.92 29.37 9.01
C LYS A 140 -2.80 28.18 8.06
N GLY A 141 -1.83 27.31 8.33
CA GLY A 141 -1.62 26.12 7.52
C GLY A 141 -2.73 25.07 7.63
N LEU A 142 -2.72 24.12 6.70
CA LEU A 142 -3.64 22.97 6.67
C LEU A 142 -2.90 21.64 6.85
N TYR A 143 -3.68 20.61 7.20
CA TYR A 143 -3.23 19.22 7.22
C TYR A 143 -3.57 18.53 5.89
N TYR A 144 -2.67 17.69 5.38
CA TYR A 144 -2.96 16.89 4.17
C TYR A 144 -4.10 15.91 4.39
N TYR A 145 -4.10 15.14 5.48
CA TYR A 145 -5.14 14.12 5.70
C TYR A 145 -6.55 14.75 5.76
N LYS A 146 -6.72 15.87 6.48
CA LYS A 146 -8.00 16.59 6.50
C LYS A 146 -8.41 17.08 5.12
N THR A 147 -7.44 17.57 4.34
CA THR A 147 -7.69 18.05 2.98
C THR A 147 -8.11 16.92 2.05
N MET A 148 -7.49 15.74 2.15
CA MET A 148 -7.87 14.59 1.34
C MET A 148 -9.23 14.01 1.76
N GLU A 149 -9.53 13.92 3.05
CA GLU A 149 -10.88 13.55 3.54
C GLU A 149 -11.94 14.59 3.10
N PHE A 150 -11.58 15.87 3.08
CA PHE A 150 -12.42 16.92 2.52
C PHE A 150 -12.67 16.73 1.03
N LEU A 151 -11.64 16.43 0.23
CA LEU A 151 -11.79 16.13 -1.20
C LEU A 151 -12.59 14.84 -1.44
N LYS A 152 -12.49 13.85 -0.55
CA LYS A 152 -13.23 12.60 -0.61
C LYS A 152 -14.71 12.78 -0.30
N SER A 153 -15.07 13.70 0.59
CA SER A 153 -16.47 13.96 0.98
C SER A 153 -17.13 15.04 0.12
N SER A 154 -16.41 16.14 -0.14
CA SER A 154 -16.95 17.39 -0.70
C SER A 154 -16.44 17.69 -2.12
N GLY A 155 -15.34 17.08 -2.55
CA GLY A 155 -14.68 17.37 -3.82
C GLY A 155 -14.10 18.78 -3.88
N VAL A 156 -13.88 19.29 -5.10
CA VAL A 156 -13.34 20.64 -5.31
C VAL A 156 -13.98 21.32 -6.51
N ALA A 157 -14.31 22.61 -6.36
CA ALA A 157 -14.90 23.40 -7.43
C ALA A 157 -13.83 23.95 -8.41
N PRO A 158 -14.16 24.14 -9.70
CA PRO A 158 -13.32 24.87 -10.64
C PRO A 158 -13.00 26.28 -10.16
N TRP A 159 -11.87 26.83 -10.61
CA TRP A 159 -11.46 28.20 -10.30
C TRP A 159 -12.49 29.25 -10.75
N SER A 160 -13.17 29.01 -11.88
CA SER A 160 -14.25 29.89 -12.36
C SER A 160 -15.43 29.99 -11.39
N SER A 161 -15.67 28.93 -10.61
CA SER A 161 -16.75 28.84 -9.61
C SER A 161 -16.37 29.50 -8.29
N MET A 162 -15.08 29.48 -7.93
CA MET A 162 -14.54 30.16 -6.75
C MET A 162 -13.14 30.71 -7.06
N PRO A 163 -13.01 31.97 -7.51
CA PRO A 163 -11.72 32.55 -7.83
C PRO A 163 -10.81 32.64 -6.61
N TYR A 164 -9.50 32.50 -6.84
CA TYR A 164 -8.49 32.61 -5.81
C TYR A 164 -7.76 33.96 -5.86
N THR A 165 -7.51 34.54 -4.69
CA THR A 165 -6.55 35.62 -4.45
C THR A 165 -5.89 35.39 -3.10
N ASP A 166 -4.60 35.68 -2.99
CA ASP A 166 -3.84 35.57 -1.74
C ASP A 166 -4.26 36.58 -0.66
N LYS A 167 -5.15 37.51 -1.00
CA LYS A 167 -5.74 38.51 -0.11
C LYS A 167 -7.08 38.08 0.50
N ASP A 168 -7.63 36.93 0.10
CA ASP A 168 -8.92 36.45 0.57
C ASP A 168 -8.84 35.01 1.07
N TYR A 169 -8.87 34.85 2.39
CA TYR A 169 -8.98 33.58 3.07
C TYR A 169 -10.32 33.38 3.80
N LEU A 170 -11.27 34.32 3.66
CA LEU A 170 -12.50 34.36 4.46
C LEU A 170 -13.74 33.98 3.64
N SER A 171 -13.77 34.33 2.36
CA SER A 171 -14.94 34.07 1.51
C SER A 171 -15.27 32.58 1.44
N GLN A 172 -16.53 32.24 1.69
CA GLN A 172 -17.04 30.88 1.61
C GLN A 172 -17.72 30.61 0.26
N PRO A 173 -17.68 29.37 -0.26
CA PRO A 173 -18.29 29.05 -1.55
C PRO A 173 -19.81 29.14 -1.52
N SER A 174 -20.37 29.51 -2.68
CA SER A 174 -21.81 29.46 -2.94
C SER A 174 -22.34 28.02 -2.90
N GLN A 175 -23.67 27.86 -2.73
CA GLN A 175 -24.31 26.54 -2.81
C GLN A 175 -24.13 25.88 -4.18
N SER A 176 -24.13 26.67 -5.26
CA SER A 176 -23.82 26.18 -6.60
C SER A 176 -22.40 25.64 -6.72
N SER A 177 -21.41 26.34 -6.16
CA SER A 177 -20.01 25.90 -6.18
C SER A 177 -19.82 24.61 -5.37
N LYS A 178 -20.49 24.48 -4.21
CA LYS A 178 -20.49 23.25 -3.42
C LYS A 178 -21.11 22.08 -4.19
N LYS A 179 -22.25 22.31 -4.88
CA LYS A 179 -22.90 21.29 -5.71
C LYS A 179 -22.03 20.87 -6.90
N GLU A 180 -21.32 21.82 -7.51
CA GLU A 180 -20.41 21.55 -8.61
C GLU A 180 -19.17 20.74 -8.15
N ALA A 181 -18.63 21.05 -6.97
CA ALA A 181 -17.50 20.35 -6.39
C ALA A 181 -17.71 18.84 -6.22
N LEU A 182 -18.95 18.42 -5.94
CA LEU A 182 -19.33 17.01 -5.79
C LEU A 182 -19.05 16.16 -7.04
N LYS A 183 -18.91 16.78 -8.22
CA LYS A 183 -18.53 16.08 -9.46
C LYS A 183 -17.04 15.71 -9.51
N TYR A 184 -16.23 16.32 -8.63
CA TYR A 184 -14.78 16.25 -8.66
C TYR A 184 -14.24 15.76 -7.32
N LYS A 185 -14.88 14.74 -6.75
CA LYS A 185 -14.39 14.03 -5.57
C LYS A 185 -13.18 13.17 -5.91
N ILE A 186 -12.41 12.83 -4.88
CA ILE A 186 -11.40 11.78 -4.96
C ILE A 186 -11.98 10.49 -4.39
N LYS A 187 -11.52 9.33 -4.89
CA LYS A 187 -12.01 8.02 -4.45
C LYS A 187 -11.44 7.68 -3.09
N SER A 188 -10.14 7.82 -3.00
CA SER A 188 -9.36 7.58 -1.79
C SER A 188 -7.98 8.20 -1.93
N PHE A 189 -7.16 8.00 -0.92
CA PHE A 189 -5.76 8.39 -0.92
C PHE A 189 -4.97 7.34 -0.18
N SER A 190 -3.66 7.31 -0.39
CA SER A 190 -2.80 6.40 0.35
C SER A 190 -1.53 7.08 0.77
N ARG A 191 -1.06 6.73 1.96
CA ARG A 191 0.25 7.17 2.46
C ARG A 191 1.35 6.42 1.72
N LEU A 192 2.40 7.13 1.36
CA LEU A 192 3.64 6.59 0.82
C LEU A 192 4.77 6.82 1.82
N ASN A 193 5.74 5.92 1.87
CA ASN A 193 6.94 6.12 2.64
C ASN A 193 7.96 6.97 1.87
N TYR A 194 8.04 8.26 2.20
CA TYR A 194 8.99 9.20 1.59
C TYR A 194 10.47 8.87 1.85
N LYS A 195 10.76 7.96 2.78
CA LYS A 195 12.12 7.46 3.06
C LYS A 195 12.50 6.28 2.17
N ASN A 196 11.54 5.75 1.40
CA ASN A 196 11.75 4.77 0.37
C ASN A 196 11.41 5.36 -1.01
N PRO A 197 12.41 5.87 -1.76
CA PRO A 197 12.17 6.51 -3.05
C PRO A 197 11.36 5.66 -4.03
N ASP A 198 11.51 4.34 -4.00
CA ASP A 198 10.88 3.44 -4.95
C ASP A 198 9.35 3.41 -4.82
N GLU A 199 8.79 3.70 -3.64
CA GLU A 199 7.33 3.84 -3.47
C GLU A 199 6.79 5.05 -4.26
N ILE A 200 7.49 6.19 -4.21
CA ILE A 200 7.14 7.39 -4.96
C ILE A 200 7.33 7.16 -6.47
N LYS A 201 8.45 6.53 -6.86
CA LYS A 201 8.75 6.24 -8.27
C LYS A 201 7.70 5.35 -8.93
N ARG A 202 7.18 4.34 -8.22
CA ARG A 202 6.11 3.46 -8.73
C ARG A 202 4.81 4.23 -9.06
N VAL A 203 4.45 5.22 -8.23
CA VAL A 203 3.30 6.10 -8.50
C VAL A 203 3.54 6.95 -9.75
N LEU A 204 4.74 7.52 -9.88
CA LEU A 204 5.15 8.30 -11.05
C LEU A 204 5.21 7.46 -12.34
N ALA A 205 5.66 6.20 -12.24
CA ALA A 205 5.65 5.22 -13.34
C ALA A 205 4.25 4.89 -13.84
N GLY A 206 3.26 4.91 -12.96
CA GLY A 206 1.84 4.84 -13.30
C GLY A 206 1.27 6.12 -13.92
N LYS A 207 2.09 7.11 -14.28
CA LYS A 207 1.66 8.45 -14.73
C LYS A 207 0.77 9.17 -13.72
N ASN A 208 0.97 8.93 -12.43
CA ASN A 208 0.33 9.69 -11.36
C ASN A 208 1.37 10.57 -10.65
N VAL A 209 0.95 11.53 -9.84
CA VAL A 209 1.83 12.48 -9.12
C VAL A 209 1.62 12.39 -7.61
N VAL A 210 2.60 12.84 -6.83
CA VAL A 210 2.64 12.60 -5.38
C VAL A 210 2.64 13.91 -4.60
N MET A 211 1.76 14.03 -3.61
CA MET A 211 1.82 15.12 -2.63
C MET A 211 3.03 14.94 -1.74
N VAL A 212 3.75 16.02 -1.47
CA VAL A 212 4.86 16.01 -0.52
C VAL A 212 4.77 17.20 0.43
N GLY A 213 4.94 16.92 1.72
CA GLY A 213 5.10 17.91 2.77
C GLY A 213 6.50 17.78 3.33
N MET A 214 7.26 18.88 3.36
CA MET A 214 8.62 18.89 3.89
C MET A 214 8.90 20.17 4.67
N ILE A 215 9.84 20.09 5.61
CA ILE A 215 10.37 21.28 6.28
C ILE A 215 11.31 21.99 5.31
N ILE A 216 11.16 23.30 5.18
CA ILE A 216 11.99 24.13 4.29
C ILE A 216 12.82 25.17 5.07
N ASP A 217 13.89 25.63 4.44
CA ASP A 217 14.84 26.61 4.97
C ASP A 217 15.31 27.62 3.90
N ASP A 218 16.22 28.52 4.26
CA ASP A 218 16.77 29.52 3.34
C ASP A 218 17.46 28.90 2.11
N ALA A 219 18.09 27.74 2.26
CA ALA A 219 18.70 27.04 1.13
C ALA A 219 17.65 26.59 0.11
N PHE A 220 16.48 26.14 0.57
CA PHE A 220 15.36 25.80 -0.31
C PHE A 220 14.80 27.02 -1.08
N TYR A 221 14.68 28.18 -0.42
CA TYR A 221 14.26 29.42 -1.09
C TYR A 221 15.21 29.86 -2.20
N LYS A 222 16.50 29.49 -2.11
CA LYS A 222 17.56 29.87 -3.07
C LYS A 222 17.73 28.87 -4.23
N VAL A 223 16.91 27.83 -4.31
CA VAL A 223 16.92 26.88 -5.44
C VAL A 223 16.64 27.63 -6.73
N LYS A 224 17.52 27.46 -7.72
CA LYS A 224 17.45 28.12 -9.04
C LYS A 224 17.95 27.22 -10.16
N GLY A 225 17.33 27.33 -11.33
CA GLY A 225 17.67 26.52 -12.50
C GLY A 225 17.69 25.03 -12.18
N SER A 226 18.72 24.32 -12.64
CA SER A 226 18.88 22.87 -12.42
C SER A 226 19.48 22.49 -11.06
N ALA A 227 19.54 23.42 -10.09
CA ALA A 227 20.09 23.11 -8.77
C ALA A 227 19.23 22.07 -8.04
N ILE A 228 19.90 21.19 -7.30
CA ILE A 228 19.27 20.16 -6.48
C ILE A 228 19.40 20.60 -5.02
N TYR A 229 18.28 20.67 -4.31
CA TYR A 229 18.24 20.83 -2.86
C TYR A 229 18.74 19.55 -2.20
N ASP A 230 19.92 19.62 -1.60
CA ASP A 230 20.65 18.48 -1.09
C ASP A 230 21.15 18.65 0.35
N GLU A 231 21.20 19.87 0.87
CA GLU A 231 21.62 20.18 2.24
C GLU A 231 20.76 21.29 2.85
N ASN A 232 20.59 21.24 4.17
CA ASN A 232 19.96 22.32 4.91
C ASN A 232 20.87 23.54 4.98
N GLY A 233 20.29 24.73 5.03
CA GLY A 233 21.06 25.95 5.20
C GLY A 233 20.23 27.15 5.62
N GLY A 234 20.78 27.95 6.55
CA GLY A 234 20.13 29.14 7.10
C GLY A 234 18.99 28.83 8.07
N GLN A 235 17.98 29.69 8.09
CA GLN A 235 16.84 29.58 9.01
C GLN A 235 15.75 28.66 8.46
N SER A 236 15.03 27.96 9.34
CA SER A 236 13.86 27.15 8.97
C SER A 236 12.57 27.95 9.09
N TYR A 237 11.63 27.72 8.17
CA TYR A 237 10.37 28.47 8.04
C TYR A 237 9.11 27.58 8.16
N GLY A 238 9.26 26.39 8.73
CA GLY A 238 8.15 25.45 8.92
C GLY A 238 7.90 24.54 7.72
N GLY A 239 6.68 23.99 7.65
CA GLY A 239 6.29 23.00 6.66
C GLY A 239 5.78 23.63 5.36
N HIS A 240 6.18 23.08 4.22
CA HIS A 240 5.68 23.49 2.91
C HIS A 240 5.15 22.30 2.09
N ALA A 241 4.07 22.54 1.36
CA ALA A 241 3.37 21.56 0.56
C ALA A 241 3.64 21.78 -0.94
N MET A 242 4.03 20.71 -1.63
CA MET A 242 4.38 20.70 -3.06
C MET A 242 3.92 19.39 -3.71
N THR A 243 4.12 19.30 -5.03
CA THR A 243 3.83 18.09 -5.81
C THR A 243 5.11 17.52 -6.41
N ILE A 244 5.39 16.24 -6.18
CA ILE A 244 6.43 15.50 -6.91
C ILE A 244 5.87 15.11 -8.27
N VAL A 245 6.54 15.55 -9.33
CA VAL A 245 6.12 15.40 -10.73
C VAL A 245 7.10 14.59 -11.57
N GLY A 246 8.17 14.10 -10.97
CA GLY A 246 9.18 13.32 -11.67
C GLY A 246 10.34 12.91 -10.78
N TYR A 247 11.23 12.11 -11.34
CA TYR A 247 12.49 11.70 -10.70
C TYR A 247 13.53 11.37 -11.75
N ASP A 248 14.80 11.35 -11.33
CA ASP A 248 15.92 10.96 -12.18
C ASP A 248 17.02 10.34 -11.29
N ASP A 249 17.24 9.03 -11.44
CA ASP A 249 18.25 8.26 -10.69
C ASP A 249 19.69 8.62 -11.08
N ASN A 250 19.88 9.28 -12.24
CA ASN A 250 21.20 9.67 -12.75
C ASN A 250 21.62 11.06 -12.28
N LYS A 251 20.73 11.82 -11.63
CA LYS A 251 21.11 13.12 -11.06
C LYS A 251 22.13 12.96 -9.95
N LYS A 252 23.07 13.90 -9.91
CA LYS A 252 24.05 14.03 -8.83
C LYS A 252 24.05 15.45 -8.31
N SER A 253 23.82 15.62 -7.02
CA SER A 253 23.82 16.91 -6.35
C SER A 253 25.24 17.47 -6.20
N LYS A 254 25.36 18.71 -5.72
CA LYS A 254 26.68 19.34 -5.51
C LYS A 254 27.46 18.66 -4.40
N SER A 255 26.78 18.19 -3.36
CA SER A 255 27.38 17.36 -2.30
C SER A 255 27.55 15.89 -2.70
N GLY A 256 27.29 15.54 -3.96
CA GLY A 256 27.53 14.19 -4.49
C GLY A 256 26.40 13.19 -4.26
N LYS A 257 25.27 13.60 -3.70
CA LYS A 257 24.09 12.73 -3.47
C LYS A 257 23.50 12.30 -4.81
N LYS A 258 23.22 11.00 -4.95
CA LYS A 258 22.68 10.38 -6.18
C LYS A 258 21.15 10.35 -6.14
N GLY A 259 20.54 10.65 -7.28
CA GLY A 259 19.10 10.63 -7.49
C GLY A 259 18.38 11.85 -6.93
N ALA A 260 17.36 12.34 -7.65
CA ALA A 260 16.53 13.44 -7.17
C ALA A 260 15.09 13.36 -7.68
N PHE A 261 14.16 13.87 -6.87
CA PHE A 261 12.77 14.11 -7.24
C PHE A 261 12.60 15.53 -7.80
N LYS A 262 11.76 15.67 -8.82
CA LYS A 262 11.33 16.95 -9.39
C LYS A 262 10.05 17.41 -8.69
N LEU A 263 10.04 18.63 -8.20
CA LEU A 263 8.93 19.27 -7.51
C LEU A 263 8.30 20.34 -8.39
N GLN A 264 6.98 20.39 -8.43
CA GLN A 264 6.24 21.60 -8.80
C GLN A 264 5.89 22.36 -7.53
N ASN A 265 6.24 23.65 -7.52
CA ASN A 265 5.97 24.56 -6.41
C ASN A 265 4.85 25.55 -6.77
N SER A 266 4.30 26.25 -5.77
CA SER A 266 3.26 27.26 -5.91
C SER A 266 3.78 28.68 -5.64
N TRP A 267 5.03 28.96 -6.04
CA TRP A 267 5.71 30.24 -5.83
C TRP A 267 5.94 31.03 -7.13
N GLY A 268 5.20 30.69 -8.19
CA GLY A 268 5.35 31.30 -9.50
C GLY A 268 6.57 30.80 -10.29
N THR A 269 6.71 31.31 -11.51
CA THR A 269 7.71 30.84 -12.48
C THR A 269 9.12 31.40 -12.25
N SER A 270 9.29 32.39 -11.36
CA SER A 270 10.61 32.94 -11.03
C SER A 270 11.41 32.05 -10.08
N TRP A 271 10.73 31.20 -9.30
CA TRP A 271 11.41 30.24 -8.42
C TRP A 271 11.93 29.02 -9.19
N GLY A 272 13.12 28.52 -8.83
CA GLY A 272 13.68 27.30 -9.40
C GLY A 272 13.96 27.42 -10.91
N ASP A 273 13.50 26.43 -11.66
CA ASP A 273 13.44 26.41 -13.13
C ASP A 273 11.97 26.49 -13.55
N LYS A 274 11.49 27.71 -13.82
CA LYS A 274 10.10 27.99 -14.24
C LYS A 274 9.05 27.47 -13.25
N GLY A 275 9.35 27.53 -11.95
CA GLY A 275 8.47 27.05 -10.88
C GLY A 275 8.67 25.59 -10.50
N PHE A 276 9.63 24.91 -11.12
CA PHE A 276 10.04 23.55 -10.77
C PHE A 276 11.40 23.54 -10.06
N GLY A 277 11.60 22.60 -9.14
CA GLY A 277 12.87 22.42 -8.44
C GLY A 277 13.22 20.96 -8.27
N TRP A 278 14.45 20.65 -7.88
CA TRP A 278 14.87 19.29 -7.59
C TRP A 278 15.24 19.14 -6.12
N VAL A 279 14.90 18.00 -5.51
CA VAL A 279 15.34 17.61 -4.16
C VAL A 279 15.97 16.23 -4.23
N SER A 280 17.17 16.07 -3.67
CA SER A 280 17.82 14.75 -3.64
C SER A 280 17.00 13.76 -2.81
N TYR A 281 17.06 12.46 -3.14
CA TYR A 281 16.30 11.44 -2.41
C TYR A 281 16.61 11.43 -0.91
N SER A 282 17.89 11.51 -0.55
CA SER A 282 18.34 11.56 0.84
C SER A 282 17.88 12.82 1.57
N MET A 283 17.85 13.96 0.88
CA MET A 283 17.34 15.18 1.47
C MET A 283 15.84 15.08 1.76
N LEU A 284 15.05 14.56 0.80
CA LEU A 284 13.63 14.34 1.04
C LEU A 284 13.39 13.35 2.18
N ALA A 285 14.16 12.27 2.27
CA ALA A 285 14.06 11.31 3.37
C ALA A 285 14.34 11.97 4.74
N LYS A 286 15.27 12.94 4.79
CA LYS A 286 15.65 13.67 6.01
C LYS A 286 14.65 14.74 6.44
N VAL A 287 14.09 15.52 5.50
CA VAL A 287 13.22 16.68 5.84
C VAL A 287 11.73 16.49 5.51
N GLY A 288 11.40 15.45 4.74
CA GLY A 288 10.03 15.05 4.45
C GLY A 288 9.28 14.70 5.73
N GLN A 289 7.99 15.01 5.74
CA GLN A 289 7.08 14.74 6.85
C GLN A 289 5.98 13.79 6.44
N GLU A 290 5.39 14.01 5.26
CA GLU A 290 4.32 13.17 4.71
C GLU A 290 4.38 13.15 3.18
N THR A 291 4.09 11.99 2.60
CA THR A 291 3.79 11.86 1.17
C THR A 291 2.54 11.04 0.96
N TYR A 292 1.73 11.44 0.00
CA TYR A 292 0.45 10.81 -0.29
C TYR A 292 0.18 10.78 -1.80
N ALA A 293 -0.45 9.70 -2.27
CA ALA A 293 -0.99 9.61 -3.62
C ALA A 293 -2.52 9.74 -3.58
N ILE A 294 -3.08 10.54 -4.49
CA ILE A 294 -4.54 10.60 -4.71
C ILE A 294 -4.93 9.45 -5.64
N ILE A 295 -5.95 8.71 -5.22
CA ILE A 295 -6.70 7.78 -6.06
C ILE A 295 -7.99 8.49 -6.41
N ASP A 296 -8.12 8.90 -7.66
CA ASP A 296 -9.20 9.78 -8.06
C ASP A 296 -10.38 9.00 -8.64
N GLU A 297 -11.63 9.40 -8.36
CA GLU A 297 -12.81 8.72 -8.93
C GLU A 297 -12.82 8.89 -10.46
N PRO A 298 -13.13 7.85 -11.25
CA PRO A 298 -13.61 8.12 -12.60
C PRO A 298 -14.82 9.05 -12.47
N ALA A 299 -14.99 10.01 -13.40
CA ALA A 299 -16.22 10.80 -13.43
C ALA A 299 -17.41 9.85 -13.34
N PRO A 300 -18.48 10.17 -12.59
CA PRO A 300 -19.64 9.30 -12.49
C PRO A 300 -20.14 9.00 -13.90
N GLN A 301 -19.83 7.79 -14.38
CA GLN A 301 -20.39 7.28 -15.62
C GLN A 301 -21.85 6.94 -15.33
N ASN A 302 -22.73 7.23 -16.28
CA ASN A 302 -24.15 6.88 -16.17
C ASN A 302 -24.37 5.36 -15.99
N ALA A 303 -23.37 4.53 -16.32
CA ALA A 303 -23.19 3.14 -15.91
C ALA A 303 -21.69 2.77 -15.96
N PRO A 304 -21.15 1.98 -15.01
CA PRO A 304 -19.75 1.55 -15.03
C PRO A 304 -19.46 0.70 -16.26
N THR A 305 -18.38 1.02 -16.97
CA THR A 305 -17.85 0.16 -18.04
C THR A 305 -17.34 -1.13 -17.41
N VAL A 306 -18.10 -2.22 -17.54
CA VAL A 306 -17.65 -3.53 -17.07
C VAL A 306 -16.66 -4.08 -18.09
N VAL A 307 -15.39 -4.06 -17.71
CA VAL A 307 -14.30 -4.61 -18.53
C VAL A 307 -14.25 -6.12 -18.32
N VAL A 308 -13.89 -6.84 -19.38
CA VAL A 308 -13.64 -8.28 -19.34
C VAL A 308 -12.76 -8.63 -18.14
N PRO A 309 -13.19 -9.57 -17.27
CA PRO A 309 -12.31 -10.11 -16.25
C PRO A 309 -11.10 -10.77 -16.91
N VAL A 310 -9.92 -10.18 -16.73
CA VAL A 310 -8.67 -10.84 -17.09
C VAL A 310 -8.44 -11.99 -16.11
N LYS A 311 -7.97 -13.15 -16.60
CA LYS A 311 -7.56 -14.27 -15.73
C LYS A 311 -6.65 -13.73 -14.61
N LYS A 312 -7.11 -13.79 -13.36
CA LYS A 312 -6.34 -13.36 -12.18
C LYS A 312 -5.08 -14.22 -12.10
N GLN A 313 -3.92 -13.57 -12.16
CA GLN A 313 -2.63 -14.24 -12.03
C GLN A 313 -2.28 -14.41 -10.56
N ILE A 314 -1.59 -15.49 -10.22
CA ILE A 314 -1.04 -15.65 -8.87
C ILE A 314 0.12 -14.66 -8.64
N LEU A 315 0.04 -13.90 -7.55
CA LEU A 315 1.02 -12.87 -7.21
C LEU A 315 1.99 -13.36 -6.13
N PRO A 316 3.25 -12.88 -6.12
CA PRO A 316 4.18 -13.17 -5.04
C PRO A 316 3.69 -12.55 -3.72
N PRO A 317 4.08 -13.11 -2.57
CA PRO A 317 3.77 -12.50 -1.28
C PRO A 317 4.36 -11.09 -1.14
N THR A 318 3.56 -10.19 -0.57
CA THR A 318 3.94 -8.82 -0.23
C THR A 318 3.91 -8.60 1.28
N GLU A 319 4.46 -7.47 1.73
CA GLU A 319 4.53 -7.09 3.15
C GLU A 319 5.13 -8.15 4.08
N ILE A 320 6.15 -8.85 3.59
CA ILE A 320 6.84 -9.88 4.36
C ILE A 320 7.55 -9.22 5.56
N LYS A 321 7.10 -9.53 6.77
CA LYS A 321 7.76 -9.17 8.02
C LYS A 321 8.58 -10.36 8.48
N VAL A 322 9.76 -10.07 9.01
CA VAL A 322 10.72 -11.07 9.47
C VAL A 322 11.28 -10.65 10.82
N SER A 323 11.43 -11.59 11.76
CA SER A 323 12.05 -11.31 13.06
C SER A 323 13.51 -10.87 12.89
N LYS A 324 13.88 -9.80 13.57
CA LYS A 324 15.19 -9.14 13.59
C LYS A 324 15.75 -9.23 15.01
N GLY A 325 16.18 -10.40 15.45
CA GLY A 325 16.86 -10.60 16.74
C GLY A 325 15.94 -10.68 17.96
N GLU A 326 14.63 -10.91 17.80
CA GLU A 326 13.73 -11.24 18.92
C GLU A 326 14.02 -12.61 19.52
N PHE A 327 14.59 -13.53 18.74
CA PHE A 327 14.89 -14.91 19.14
C PHE A 327 16.31 -15.28 18.74
N ASP A 328 16.92 -16.18 19.49
CA ASP A 328 18.25 -16.78 19.21
C ASP A 328 18.16 -18.08 18.40
N THR A 329 17.03 -18.77 18.52
CA THR A 329 16.83 -20.15 18.05
C THR A 329 15.87 -20.29 16.87
N LYS A 330 15.25 -19.18 16.44
CA LYS A 330 14.29 -19.19 15.34
C LYS A 330 14.22 -17.85 14.61
N VAL A 331 13.79 -17.90 13.36
CA VAL A 331 13.35 -16.71 12.61
C VAL A 331 11.89 -16.87 12.23
N LEU A 332 11.06 -15.90 12.60
CA LEU A 332 9.64 -15.86 12.25
C LEU A 332 9.42 -15.04 10.99
N LEU A 333 8.60 -15.54 10.07
CA LEU A 333 8.16 -14.85 8.88
C LEU A 333 6.63 -14.82 8.82
N ASN A 334 6.05 -13.71 8.39
CA ASN A 334 4.65 -13.59 8.02
C ASN A 334 4.46 -12.54 6.91
N TRP A 335 3.42 -12.69 6.10
CA TRP A 335 3.23 -11.89 4.88
C TRP A 335 1.76 -11.80 4.49
N ASN A 336 1.40 -11.02 3.48
CA ASN A 336 0.01 -10.90 3.05
C ASN A 336 -0.49 -12.17 2.37
N GLN A 337 -1.66 -12.66 2.82
CA GLN A 337 -2.34 -13.78 2.17
C GLN A 337 -2.63 -13.46 0.69
N GLN A 338 -2.43 -14.45 -0.18
CA GLN A 338 -2.68 -14.35 -1.61
C GLN A 338 -3.91 -15.20 -1.99
N ASP A 339 -4.88 -14.59 -2.68
CA ASP A 339 -6.19 -15.20 -2.95
C ASP A 339 -6.14 -16.56 -3.67
N LEU A 340 -5.17 -16.74 -4.57
CA LEU A 340 -5.02 -17.96 -5.38
C LEU A 340 -4.00 -18.96 -4.82
N ALA A 341 -3.33 -18.63 -3.71
CA ALA A 341 -2.33 -19.49 -3.12
C ALA A 341 -2.98 -20.61 -2.30
N VAL A 342 -2.61 -21.84 -2.62
CA VAL A 342 -2.92 -23.04 -1.82
C VAL A 342 -1.75 -23.42 -0.90
N ALA A 343 -0.54 -22.96 -1.22
CA ALA A 343 0.64 -23.07 -0.37
C ALA A 343 1.64 -21.95 -0.70
N TYR A 344 2.69 -21.83 0.09
CA TYR A 344 3.82 -20.93 -0.11
C TYR A 344 5.11 -21.72 -0.01
N LEU A 345 6.03 -21.52 -0.96
CA LEU A 345 7.38 -22.05 -0.90
C LEU A 345 8.30 -20.97 -0.32
N VAL A 346 8.89 -21.25 0.83
CA VAL A 346 9.88 -20.39 1.47
C VAL A 346 11.27 -20.81 1.00
N GLN A 347 12.02 -19.87 0.44
CA GLN A 347 13.40 -20.06 0.04
C GLN A 347 14.33 -19.23 0.92
N ARG A 348 15.47 -19.80 1.28
CA ARG A 348 16.54 -19.12 2.04
C ARG A 348 17.80 -19.05 1.19
N LYS A 349 18.51 -17.94 1.28
CA LYS A 349 19.79 -17.74 0.60
C LYS A 349 20.92 -18.39 1.39
N GLU A 350 21.71 -19.22 0.74
CA GLU A 350 22.98 -19.74 1.24
C GLU A 350 24.09 -19.40 0.24
N GLU A 351 25.15 -18.76 0.73
CA GLU A 351 26.20 -18.16 -0.11
C GLU A 351 25.61 -17.17 -1.13
N SER A 352 25.48 -17.58 -2.39
CA SER A 352 24.93 -16.76 -3.49
C SER A 352 23.61 -17.28 -4.05
N GLU A 353 23.16 -18.48 -3.67
CA GLU A 353 22.01 -19.15 -4.28
C GLU A 353 20.86 -19.34 -3.29
N PHE A 354 19.64 -19.32 -3.81
CA PHE A 354 18.45 -19.64 -3.03
C PHE A 354 18.14 -21.13 -3.14
N TYR A 355 17.79 -21.73 -2.01
CA TYR A 355 17.31 -23.11 -1.96
C TYR A 355 15.97 -23.19 -1.24
N ASP A 356 15.24 -24.27 -1.51
CA ASP A 356 13.93 -24.54 -0.90
C ASP A 356 14.10 -24.91 0.57
N LEU A 357 13.61 -24.04 1.46
CA LEU A 357 13.65 -24.25 2.91
C LEU A 357 12.49 -25.14 3.36
N GLY A 358 11.29 -24.88 2.84
CA GLY A 358 10.08 -25.64 3.15
C GLY A 358 8.83 -24.95 2.62
N TYR A 359 7.70 -25.65 2.74
CA TYR A 359 6.39 -25.12 2.39
C TYR A 359 5.60 -24.65 3.62
N SER A 360 4.63 -23.78 3.40
CA SER A 360 3.60 -23.40 4.37
C SER A 360 2.23 -23.36 3.69
N ASP A 361 1.19 -23.86 4.35
CA ASP A 361 -0.21 -23.71 3.97
C ASP A 361 -0.83 -22.42 4.56
N LYS A 362 -0.07 -21.71 5.38
CA LYS A 362 -0.43 -20.44 6.03
C LYS A 362 0.46 -19.31 5.54
N PRO A 363 0.02 -18.04 5.65
CA PRO A 363 0.85 -16.88 5.30
C PRO A 363 1.91 -16.56 6.38
N SER A 364 2.53 -17.61 6.93
CA SER A 364 3.56 -17.55 7.97
C SER A 364 4.50 -18.76 7.90
N PHE A 365 5.72 -18.61 8.39
CA PHE A 365 6.70 -19.70 8.49
C PHE A 365 7.69 -19.46 9.62
N THR A 366 8.04 -20.52 10.34
CA THR A 366 9.10 -20.48 11.36
C THR A 366 10.32 -21.27 10.91
N ASP A 367 11.44 -20.57 10.68
CA ASP A 367 12.74 -21.20 10.44
C ASP A 367 13.40 -21.56 11.78
N LEU A 368 13.38 -22.84 12.14
CA LEU A 368 14.04 -23.38 13.33
C LEU A 368 15.50 -23.80 13.08
N ASN A 369 15.95 -23.79 11.81
CA ASN A 369 17.26 -24.31 11.42
C ASN A 369 18.28 -23.17 11.32
N VAL A 370 18.36 -22.38 12.39
CA VAL A 370 19.17 -21.16 12.49
C VAL A 370 20.18 -21.28 13.63
N SER A 371 21.29 -20.56 13.52
CA SER A 371 22.29 -20.43 14.58
C SER A 371 22.10 -19.11 15.31
N PRO A 372 22.45 -18.99 16.60
CA PRO A 372 22.51 -17.69 17.29
C PRO A 372 23.43 -16.70 16.57
N ASN A 373 23.17 -15.41 16.77
CA ASN A 373 23.90 -14.30 16.17
C ASN A 373 24.17 -14.43 14.65
N SER A 374 23.16 -14.82 13.88
CA SER A 374 23.33 -15.13 12.45
C SER A 374 22.26 -14.47 11.60
N THR A 375 22.68 -13.92 10.47
CA THR A 375 21.81 -13.29 9.47
C THR A 375 21.41 -14.27 8.37
N TYR A 376 20.18 -14.15 7.89
CA TYR A 376 19.55 -14.95 6.85
C TYR A 376 18.74 -14.07 5.91
N VAL A 377 18.69 -14.45 4.63
CA VAL A 377 17.89 -13.76 3.60
C VAL A 377 16.88 -14.74 3.04
N TYR A 378 15.63 -14.30 2.92
CA TYR A 378 14.50 -15.10 2.49
C TYR A 378 13.80 -14.47 1.30
N ARG A 379 13.13 -15.31 0.51
CA ARG A 379 12.11 -14.92 -0.48
C ARG A 379 11.04 -16.00 -0.54
N ILE A 380 9.85 -15.64 -1.01
CA ILE A 380 8.69 -16.51 -0.94
C ILE A 380 8.02 -16.56 -2.32
N ILE A 381 7.56 -17.75 -2.70
CA ILE A 381 6.81 -18.00 -3.93
C ILE A 381 5.40 -18.48 -3.55
N SER A 382 4.37 -17.87 -4.11
CA SER A 382 2.99 -18.35 -3.98
C SER A 382 2.77 -19.54 -4.89
N VAL A 383 2.18 -20.61 -4.37
CA VAL A 383 1.84 -21.82 -5.11
C VAL A 383 0.33 -21.92 -5.21
N GLY A 384 -0.20 -21.87 -6.43
CA GLY A 384 -1.62 -22.05 -6.71
C GLY A 384 -1.94 -23.45 -7.18
N ALA A 385 -3.21 -23.68 -7.51
CA ALA A 385 -3.65 -24.98 -8.03
C ALA A 385 -2.97 -25.31 -9.38
N GLU A 386 -2.82 -24.32 -10.26
CA GLU A 386 -2.35 -24.52 -11.65
C GLU A 386 -1.00 -23.86 -11.95
N GLU A 387 -0.67 -22.77 -11.26
CA GLU A 387 0.51 -21.94 -11.54
C GLU A 387 1.18 -21.49 -10.23
N VAL A 388 2.42 -21.02 -10.33
CA VAL A 388 3.16 -20.40 -9.23
C VAL A 388 3.54 -18.98 -9.61
N SER A 389 3.71 -18.12 -8.61
CA SER A 389 4.15 -16.74 -8.85
C SER A 389 5.66 -16.68 -9.15
N VAL A 390 6.13 -15.51 -9.57
CA VAL A 390 7.54 -15.15 -9.41
C VAL A 390 7.91 -15.11 -7.91
N ALA A 391 9.20 -15.01 -7.59
CA ALA A 391 9.63 -14.85 -6.20
C ALA A 391 9.35 -13.43 -5.69
N SER A 392 9.04 -13.31 -4.39
CA SER A 392 8.95 -12.02 -3.71
C SER A 392 10.30 -11.28 -3.69
N LEU A 393 10.26 -10.01 -3.26
CA LEU A 393 11.47 -9.29 -2.88
C LEU A 393 12.20 -10.00 -1.72
N GLU A 394 13.52 -9.85 -1.70
CA GLU A 394 14.38 -10.40 -0.66
C GLU A 394 14.21 -9.66 0.67
N VAL A 395 14.00 -10.41 1.75
CA VAL A 395 13.90 -9.89 3.12
C VAL A 395 14.97 -10.48 4.02
N GLU A 396 15.48 -9.66 4.93
CA GLU A 396 16.53 -10.04 5.88
C GLU A 396 15.93 -10.29 7.26
N GLY A 397 16.35 -11.39 7.89
CA GLY A 397 16.10 -11.71 9.29
C GLY A 397 17.38 -12.14 9.97
N PHE A 398 17.47 -11.96 11.29
CA PHE A 398 18.64 -12.40 12.05
C PHE A 398 18.24 -12.85 13.46
N THR A 399 19.09 -13.66 14.07
CA THR A 399 18.92 -14.17 15.43
C THR A 399 19.73 -13.36 16.44
N SER A 400 19.24 -13.29 17.68
CA SER A 400 19.95 -12.66 18.80
C SER A 400 21.24 -13.42 19.13
N ALA A 401 22.24 -12.70 19.64
CA ALA A 401 23.43 -13.29 20.24
C ALA A 401 23.17 -13.91 21.61
N GLU A 402 22.31 -13.25 22.40
CA GLU A 402 21.91 -13.73 23.73
C GLU A 402 20.67 -14.61 23.64
N PRO A 403 20.55 -15.67 24.48
CA PRO A 403 19.35 -16.50 24.55
C PRO A 403 18.09 -15.68 24.84
N GLN A 404 17.05 -15.83 24.01
CA GLN A 404 15.78 -15.10 24.13
C GLN A 404 14.59 -16.02 23.80
N SER A 405 14.10 -16.76 24.79
CA SER A 405 12.96 -17.67 24.63
C SER A 405 11.59 -16.98 24.65
N GLU A 406 11.48 -15.79 25.25
CA GLU A 406 10.25 -14.98 25.37
C GLU A 406 10.22 -13.77 24.41
N GLY A 407 10.87 -13.90 23.25
CA GLY A 407 10.89 -12.86 22.23
C GLY A 407 9.50 -12.41 21.78
N ASN A 408 9.40 -11.16 21.31
CA ASN A 408 8.18 -10.62 20.73
C ASN A 408 7.89 -11.31 19.37
N LEU A 409 6.62 -11.62 19.09
CA LEU A 409 6.20 -12.22 17.82
C LEU A 409 6.33 -11.25 16.62
N GLY A 410 6.51 -9.96 16.90
CA GLY A 410 6.62 -8.92 15.89
C GLY A 410 5.28 -8.46 15.34
N GLN A 411 5.33 -7.70 14.25
CA GLN A 411 4.19 -7.04 13.64
C GLN A 411 3.31 -8.00 12.82
N VAL A 412 1.99 -7.93 13.00
CA VAL A 412 1.02 -8.65 12.14
C VAL A 412 0.97 -8.00 10.74
N ALA A 413 0.93 -8.83 9.70
CA ALA A 413 0.82 -8.42 8.29
C ALA A 413 -0.58 -8.75 7.73
N GLY A 414 -0.94 -8.11 6.61
CA GLY A 414 -2.10 -8.50 5.80
C GLY A 414 -3.46 -8.17 6.38
N LEU A 415 -3.56 -7.17 7.28
CA LEU A 415 -4.84 -6.73 7.79
C LEU A 415 -5.69 -6.13 6.66
N THR A 416 -6.82 -6.79 6.38
CA THR A 416 -7.81 -6.34 5.40
C THR A 416 -9.21 -6.40 6.02
N GLY A 417 -10.22 -5.90 5.30
CA GLY A 417 -11.58 -6.22 5.67
C GLY A 417 -12.61 -6.01 4.58
N THR A 418 -13.69 -6.77 4.70
CA THR A 418 -14.84 -6.79 3.80
C THR A 418 -16.05 -6.24 4.54
N VAL A 419 -16.92 -5.56 3.80
CA VAL A 419 -18.14 -4.96 4.36
C VAL A 419 -19.36 -5.69 3.83
N TYR A 420 -20.31 -5.97 4.70
CA TYR A 420 -21.58 -6.59 4.33
C TYR A 420 -22.69 -6.20 5.31
N VAL A 421 -23.94 -6.42 4.89
CA VAL A 421 -25.11 -6.27 5.75
C VAL A 421 -25.56 -7.65 6.22
N ASN A 422 -25.74 -7.81 7.54
CA ASN A 422 -26.39 -8.97 8.14
C ASN A 422 -27.73 -8.52 8.75
N GLY A 423 -28.84 -9.00 8.19
CA GLY A 423 -30.16 -8.44 8.50
C GLY A 423 -30.25 -6.98 8.08
N ASN A 424 -30.24 -6.06 9.05
CA ASN A 424 -30.28 -4.60 8.82
C ASN A 424 -29.03 -3.87 9.33
N THR A 425 -28.02 -4.59 9.83
CA THR A 425 -26.82 -3.97 10.39
C THR A 425 -25.62 -4.18 9.46
N PRO A 426 -24.92 -3.10 9.07
CA PRO A 426 -23.62 -3.22 8.44
C PRO A 426 -22.59 -3.81 9.41
N ASN A 427 -21.76 -4.71 8.92
CA ASN A 427 -20.67 -5.36 9.64
C ASN A 427 -19.38 -5.19 8.82
N VAL A 428 -18.25 -5.15 9.51
CA VAL A 428 -16.92 -5.23 8.90
C VAL A 428 -16.28 -6.54 9.35
N GLU A 429 -16.03 -7.46 8.42
CA GLU A 429 -15.23 -8.66 8.66
C GLU A 429 -13.77 -8.34 8.37
N LEU A 430 -12.94 -8.38 9.40
CA LEU A 430 -11.50 -8.21 9.34
C LEU A 430 -10.82 -9.57 9.25
N SER A 431 -9.77 -9.66 8.44
CA SER A 431 -8.88 -10.82 8.36
C SER A 431 -7.42 -10.36 8.25
N TRP A 432 -6.50 -11.19 8.73
CA TRP A 432 -5.06 -10.92 8.65
C TRP A 432 -4.27 -12.23 8.63
N SER A 433 -2.96 -12.11 8.44
CA SER A 433 -2.07 -13.27 8.43
C SER A 433 -1.80 -13.77 9.84
N GLU A 434 -2.07 -15.06 10.05
CA GLU A 434 -1.80 -15.74 11.32
C GLU A 434 -0.31 -15.69 11.65
N LEU A 435 0.03 -15.42 12.92
CA LEU A 435 1.39 -15.54 13.45
C LEU A 435 1.54 -16.86 14.22
N GLU A 436 2.51 -17.67 13.80
CA GLU A 436 2.81 -18.93 14.48
C GLU A 436 3.23 -18.68 15.94
N GLY A 437 2.54 -19.32 16.88
CA GLY A 437 2.75 -19.13 18.33
C GLY A 437 1.89 -18.04 18.97
N ALA A 438 1.11 -17.26 18.20
CA ALA A 438 0.16 -16.32 18.77
C ALA A 438 -0.99 -17.06 19.49
N THR A 439 -1.32 -16.65 20.72
CA THR A 439 -2.42 -17.24 21.49
C THR A 439 -3.73 -16.47 21.35
N SER A 440 -3.65 -15.19 21.00
CA SER A 440 -4.80 -14.33 20.70
C SER A 440 -4.35 -13.06 19.97
N TYR A 441 -5.32 -12.31 19.45
CA TYR A 441 -5.15 -11.02 18.82
C TYR A 441 -6.04 -9.99 19.49
N THR A 442 -5.56 -8.74 19.57
CA THR A 442 -6.33 -7.58 20.03
C THR A 442 -6.58 -6.64 18.86
N ILE A 443 -7.84 -6.23 18.69
CA ILE A 443 -8.26 -5.36 17.60
C ILE A 443 -8.61 -3.99 18.19
N ALA A 444 -8.08 -2.94 17.55
CA ALA A 444 -8.42 -1.57 17.87
C ALA A 444 -8.97 -0.85 16.64
N ARG A 445 -9.93 0.04 16.87
CA ARG A 445 -10.49 0.97 15.89
C ARG A 445 -10.25 2.40 16.35
N SER A 446 -9.93 3.31 15.44
CA SER A 446 -9.78 4.72 15.79
C SER A 446 -11.14 5.40 16.01
N ASP A 447 -11.18 6.43 16.85
CA ASP A 447 -12.35 7.32 16.95
C ASP A 447 -12.29 8.50 15.97
N SER A 448 -13.25 9.42 16.02
CA SER A 448 -13.31 10.58 15.10
C SER A 448 -12.12 11.55 15.28
N SER A 449 -11.37 11.42 16.37
CA SER A 449 -10.12 12.16 16.61
C SER A 449 -8.88 11.32 16.28
N LEU A 450 -9.06 10.18 15.60
CA LEU A 450 -8.04 9.20 15.22
C LEU A 450 -7.29 8.59 16.42
N LYS A 451 -7.91 8.58 17.61
CA LYS A 451 -7.36 7.88 18.78
C LYS A 451 -7.78 6.43 18.81
N TRP A 452 -6.83 5.54 19.06
CA TRP A 452 -7.09 4.09 19.06
C TRP A 452 -7.87 3.62 20.29
N LYS A 453 -8.95 2.88 20.05
CA LYS A 453 -9.75 2.22 21.08
C LYS A 453 -9.85 0.73 20.79
N LYS A 454 -9.58 -0.10 21.81
CA LYS A 454 -9.80 -1.55 21.71
C LYS A 454 -11.30 -1.81 21.47
N ILE A 455 -11.61 -2.60 20.45
CA ILE A 455 -12.99 -3.03 20.14
C ILE A 455 -13.22 -4.52 20.41
N GLY A 456 -12.16 -5.32 20.51
CA GLY A 456 -12.29 -6.74 20.79
C GLY A 456 -10.98 -7.50 20.83
N SER A 457 -11.09 -8.82 21.05
CA SER A 457 -10.01 -9.79 20.94
C SER A 457 -10.54 -11.09 20.36
N THR A 458 -9.68 -11.87 19.70
CA THR A 458 -10.02 -13.14 19.06
C THR A 458 -8.86 -14.13 19.18
N LYS A 459 -9.13 -15.43 19.00
CA LYS A 459 -8.09 -16.48 18.92
C LYS A 459 -7.70 -16.81 17.48
N THR A 460 -8.56 -16.51 16.52
CA THR A 460 -8.33 -16.76 15.09
C THR A 460 -7.81 -15.49 14.41
N ALA A 461 -7.24 -15.62 13.22
CA ALA A 461 -6.76 -14.48 12.45
C ALA A 461 -7.90 -13.71 11.73
N SER A 462 -9.03 -13.54 12.42
CA SER A 462 -10.24 -12.89 11.92
C SER A 462 -11.11 -12.35 13.06
N PHE A 463 -11.79 -11.24 12.78
CA PHE A 463 -12.69 -10.57 13.73
C PHE A 463 -13.81 -9.82 12.99
N ILE A 464 -15.04 -9.89 13.49
CA ILE A 464 -16.16 -9.12 12.96
C ILE A 464 -16.39 -7.92 13.88
N ASP A 465 -16.31 -6.70 13.34
CA ASP A 465 -16.85 -5.50 13.98
C ASP A 465 -18.34 -5.38 13.65
N PRO A 466 -19.24 -5.60 14.63
CA PRO A 466 -20.68 -5.57 14.39
C PRO A 466 -21.28 -4.16 14.45
N SER A 467 -20.46 -3.14 14.73
CA SER A 467 -20.91 -1.77 14.94
C SER A 467 -19.96 -0.75 14.30
N PRO A 468 -19.60 -0.92 13.01
CA PRO A 468 -18.80 0.07 12.31
C PRO A 468 -19.58 1.38 12.21
N LYS A 469 -18.85 2.49 12.12
CA LYS A 469 -19.48 3.78 11.92
C LYS A 469 -19.87 3.94 10.46
N LEU A 470 -21.09 4.44 10.22
CA LEU A 470 -21.65 4.61 8.88
C LEU A 470 -21.33 5.98 8.32
N GLY A 471 -21.19 6.08 7.00
CA GLY A 471 -20.96 7.35 6.30
C GLY A 471 -19.53 7.89 6.44
N GLU A 472 -18.62 7.15 7.07
CA GLU A 472 -17.22 7.54 7.24
C GLU A 472 -16.23 6.35 7.16
N SER A 473 -14.94 6.68 7.04
CA SER A 473 -13.83 5.71 7.06
C SER A 473 -13.62 5.16 8.49
N ASN A 474 -13.60 3.84 8.66
CA ASN A 474 -13.23 3.19 9.92
C ASN A 474 -11.79 2.68 9.82
N PHE A 475 -10.92 3.12 10.73
CA PHE A 475 -9.51 2.69 10.71
C PHE A 475 -9.26 1.61 11.76
N TYR A 476 -8.67 0.49 11.34
CA TYR A 476 -8.43 -0.69 12.17
C TYR A 476 -6.94 -1.03 12.24
N ARG A 477 -6.53 -1.62 13.36
CA ARG A 477 -5.21 -2.25 13.55
C ARG A 477 -5.31 -3.45 14.48
N VAL A 478 -4.39 -4.39 14.35
CA VAL A 478 -4.35 -5.63 15.14
C VAL A 478 -2.97 -5.85 15.75
N SER A 479 -2.92 -6.38 16.97
CA SER A 479 -1.69 -6.82 17.63
C SER A 479 -1.83 -8.26 18.11
N ALA A 480 -0.79 -9.07 17.94
CA ALA A 480 -0.74 -10.44 18.42
C ALA A 480 -0.28 -10.51 19.88
N SER A 481 -0.67 -11.56 20.58
CA SER A 481 -0.27 -11.79 21.98
C SER A 481 0.37 -13.17 22.12
N LEU A 482 1.46 -13.24 22.88
CA LEU A 482 2.15 -14.48 23.25
C LEU A 482 1.89 -14.76 24.72
N GLN A 483 1.31 -15.93 25.05
CA GLN A 483 1.03 -16.34 26.44
C GLN A 483 0.28 -15.27 27.27
N SER A 484 -0.61 -14.50 26.63
CA SER A 484 -1.37 -13.38 27.24
C SER A 484 -0.59 -12.08 27.47
N LYS A 485 0.69 -12.00 27.07
CA LYS A 485 1.43 -10.74 26.96
C LYS A 485 1.16 -10.16 25.57
N PRO A 486 0.46 -9.00 25.46
CA PRO A 486 0.24 -8.35 24.18
C PRO A 486 1.56 -7.84 23.61
N SER A 487 1.73 -7.97 22.29
CA SER A 487 2.80 -7.28 21.59
C SER A 487 2.50 -5.78 21.56
N GLU A 488 3.55 -4.97 21.68
CA GLU A 488 3.47 -3.52 21.45
C GLU A 488 3.51 -3.18 19.94
N ASP A 489 3.84 -4.17 19.09
CA ASP A 489 3.90 -4.01 17.64
C ASP A 489 2.51 -4.22 17.01
N TRP A 490 1.84 -3.10 16.75
CA TRP A 490 0.59 -3.09 16.01
C TRP A 490 0.83 -3.25 14.51
N SER A 491 -0.06 -3.97 13.83
CA SER A 491 -0.12 -4.03 12.36
C SER A 491 -0.14 -2.63 11.74
N ASP A 492 0.27 -2.57 10.48
CA ASP A 492 -0.10 -1.44 9.63
C ASP A 492 -1.64 -1.31 9.63
N SER A 493 -2.18 -0.09 9.61
CA SER A 493 -3.62 0.13 9.71
C SER A 493 -4.31 -0.02 8.36
N VAL A 494 -5.59 -0.39 8.40
CA VAL A 494 -6.48 -0.42 7.23
C VAL A 494 -7.66 0.53 7.44
N ALA A 495 -8.04 1.25 6.38
CA ALA A 495 -9.22 2.12 6.36
C ALA A 495 -10.33 1.41 5.58
N ILE A 496 -11.49 1.26 6.21
CA ILE A 496 -12.64 0.57 5.64
C ILE A 496 -13.83 1.52 5.70
N ASP A 497 -14.29 1.92 4.53
CA ASP A 497 -15.48 2.75 4.38
C ASP A 497 -16.73 1.91 4.57
N VAL A 498 -17.66 2.38 5.38
CA VAL A 498 -18.98 1.73 5.51
C VAL A 498 -20.04 2.71 5.04
N ALA A 499 -20.61 2.41 3.88
CA ALA A 499 -21.51 3.29 3.19
C ALA A 499 -22.87 3.39 3.89
N ASP A 500 -23.41 4.60 3.88
CA ASP A 500 -24.82 4.89 4.14
C ASP A 500 -25.48 5.46 2.88
N GLN A 501 -26.60 6.18 3.01
CA GLN A 501 -27.29 6.81 1.87
C GLN A 501 -26.58 8.08 1.36
N THR A 502 -25.51 8.53 2.00
CA THR A 502 -24.74 9.72 1.65
C THR A 502 -23.41 9.41 0.95
N LEU A 503 -23.06 8.12 0.88
CA LEU A 503 -21.90 7.60 0.16
C LEU A 503 -22.32 6.66 -0.99
N LEU A 504 -21.42 6.47 -1.96
CA LEU A 504 -21.57 5.38 -2.93
C LEU A 504 -21.66 4.04 -2.18
N PRO A 505 -22.46 3.07 -2.64
CA PRO A 505 -22.56 1.78 -1.97
C PRO A 505 -21.20 1.07 -1.89
N ASN A 506 -21.03 0.22 -0.89
CA ASN A 506 -19.88 -0.66 -0.84
C ASN A 506 -19.90 -1.67 -2.01
N GLN A 507 -18.71 -2.17 -2.37
CA GLN A 507 -18.59 -3.29 -3.32
C GLN A 507 -19.34 -4.53 -2.79
N VAL A 508 -20.01 -5.26 -3.68
CA VAL A 508 -20.67 -6.52 -3.32
C VAL A 508 -19.63 -7.56 -2.92
N SER A 509 -19.84 -8.20 -1.77
CA SER A 509 -18.98 -9.24 -1.22
C SER A 509 -19.63 -10.63 -1.31
N HIS A 510 -18.80 -11.68 -1.30
CA HIS A 510 -19.21 -13.09 -1.32
C HIS A 510 -20.15 -13.48 -2.48
N LEU A 511 -19.93 -12.93 -3.69
CA LEU A 511 -20.63 -13.42 -4.87
C LEU A 511 -20.27 -14.88 -5.15
N THR A 512 -21.29 -15.72 -5.28
CA THR A 512 -21.17 -17.13 -5.65
C THR A 512 -22.08 -17.45 -6.82
N ALA A 513 -21.68 -18.41 -7.65
CA ALA A 513 -22.48 -18.94 -8.75
C ALA A 513 -22.43 -20.46 -8.76
N THR A 514 -23.56 -21.11 -9.03
CA THR A 514 -23.61 -22.57 -9.21
C THR A 514 -22.96 -22.97 -10.52
N SER A 515 -22.33 -24.14 -10.54
CA SER A 515 -21.40 -24.47 -11.60
C SER A 515 -21.47 -25.97 -11.92
N GLY A 516 -22.45 -26.34 -12.74
CA GLY A 516 -22.81 -27.72 -13.09
C GLY A 516 -23.97 -28.27 -12.25
N ASP A 517 -24.35 -27.60 -11.16
CA ASP A 517 -25.34 -28.10 -10.19
C ASP A 517 -26.74 -28.28 -10.77
N TYR A 518 -27.07 -27.55 -11.85
CA TYR A 518 -28.37 -27.62 -12.52
C TYR A 518 -28.22 -27.77 -14.03
N ALA A 519 -29.22 -28.43 -14.63
CA ALA A 519 -29.26 -28.65 -16.06
C ALA A 519 -29.58 -27.38 -16.88
N ASN A 520 -30.38 -26.47 -16.30
CA ASN A 520 -31.05 -25.41 -17.05
C ASN A 520 -30.94 -24.01 -16.40
N LYS A 521 -30.22 -23.87 -15.28
CA LYS A 521 -30.07 -22.59 -14.60
C LYS A 521 -28.73 -22.43 -13.90
N ILE A 522 -28.33 -21.19 -13.64
CA ILE A 522 -27.23 -20.80 -12.77
C ILE A 522 -27.82 -19.95 -11.65
N VAL A 523 -27.65 -20.39 -10.40
CA VAL A 523 -28.10 -19.69 -9.20
C VAL A 523 -26.94 -18.87 -8.65
N LEU A 524 -27.18 -17.58 -8.46
CA LEU A 524 -26.23 -16.63 -7.90
C LEU A 524 -26.71 -16.14 -6.54
N ASN A 525 -25.79 -16.01 -5.59
CA ASN A 525 -26.04 -15.43 -4.27
C ASN A 525 -24.88 -14.54 -3.84
N TRP A 526 -25.18 -13.45 -3.14
CA TRP A 526 -24.18 -12.52 -2.60
C TRP A 526 -24.64 -11.92 -1.28
N ASN A 527 -23.71 -11.25 -0.58
CA ASN A 527 -24.07 -10.47 0.61
C ASN A 527 -24.60 -9.09 0.21
N ALA A 528 -25.59 -8.60 0.95
CA ALA A 528 -26.08 -7.24 0.75
C ALA A 528 -24.97 -6.22 1.04
N ALA A 529 -24.81 -5.25 0.14
CA ALA A 529 -23.82 -4.18 0.27
C ALA A 529 -24.43 -2.98 1.02
N PRO A 530 -23.75 -2.43 2.05
CA PRO A 530 -24.21 -1.21 2.69
C PRO A 530 -24.34 -0.05 1.70
N GLY A 531 -25.36 0.79 1.91
CA GLY A 531 -25.70 1.91 1.02
C GLY A 531 -26.41 1.50 -0.28
N ALA A 532 -26.49 0.21 -0.62
CA ALA A 532 -27.11 -0.25 -1.86
C ALA A 532 -28.64 -0.15 -1.80
N LYS A 533 -29.24 0.38 -2.86
CA LYS A 533 -30.68 0.32 -3.12
C LYS A 533 -31.04 -0.74 -4.15
N ILE A 534 -30.11 -1.01 -5.06
CA ILE A 534 -30.30 -1.91 -6.19
C ILE A 534 -28.98 -2.55 -6.61
N TYR A 535 -29.06 -3.65 -7.34
CA TYR A 535 -27.92 -4.36 -7.90
C TYR A 535 -28.07 -4.51 -9.41
N TYR A 536 -26.94 -4.44 -10.10
CA TYR A 536 -26.85 -4.69 -11.53
C TYR A 536 -25.92 -5.86 -11.77
N LEU A 537 -26.47 -6.94 -12.31
CA LEU A 537 -25.72 -8.12 -12.69
C LEU A 537 -25.30 -8.04 -14.15
N TYR A 538 -24.06 -8.43 -14.39
CA TYR A 538 -23.47 -8.54 -15.72
C TYR A 538 -23.01 -9.98 -15.92
N ARG A 539 -23.43 -10.57 -17.03
CA ARG A 539 -23.01 -11.90 -17.48
C ARG A 539 -22.11 -11.76 -18.69
N PHE A 540 -20.99 -12.49 -18.72
CA PHE A 540 -20.10 -12.57 -19.87
C PHE A 540 -20.06 -13.99 -20.41
N ASP A 541 -20.01 -14.10 -21.74
CA ASP A 541 -19.80 -15.38 -22.42
C ASP A 541 -18.31 -15.77 -22.46
N GLU A 542 -18.00 -16.86 -23.16
CA GLU A 542 -16.64 -17.40 -23.28
C GLU A 542 -15.68 -16.50 -24.07
N ARG A 543 -16.21 -15.57 -24.86
CA ARG A 543 -15.45 -14.53 -25.57
C ARG A 543 -15.35 -13.25 -24.76
N ALA A 544 -15.86 -13.30 -23.53
CA ALA A 544 -16.00 -12.19 -22.62
C ALA A 544 -16.84 -11.03 -23.16
N GLU A 545 -17.82 -11.34 -24.02
CA GLU A 545 -18.80 -10.35 -24.45
C GLU A 545 -19.93 -10.28 -23.41
N PRO A 546 -20.30 -9.07 -22.92
CA PRO A 546 -21.37 -8.92 -21.96
C PRO A 546 -22.72 -9.23 -22.61
N SER A 547 -23.52 -10.10 -21.99
CA SER A 547 -24.89 -10.43 -22.40
C SER A 547 -25.92 -9.33 -22.11
N GLY A 548 -25.52 -8.28 -21.38
CA GLY A 548 -26.39 -7.17 -20.96
C GLY A 548 -26.37 -6.92 -19.45
N GLN A 549 -27.20 -5.97 -19.01
CA GLN A 549 -27.37 -5.54 -17.62
C GLN A 549 -28.72 -6.01 -17.08
N PHE A 550 -28.70 -6.73 -15.95
CA PHE A 550 -29.91 -7.22 -15.28
C PHE A 550 -30.08 -6.49 -13.95
N GLU A 551 -31.23 -5.85 -13.77
CA GLU A 551 -31.56 -5.11 -12.54
C GLU A 551 -32.19 -6.03 -11.49
N ILE A 552 -31.65 -6.00 -10.27
CA ILE A 552 -32.00 -6.93 -9.19
C ILE A 552 -32.14 -6.16 -7.87
N SER A 553 -33.25 -6.36 -7.16
CA SER A 553 -33.52 -5.72 -5.86
C SER A 553 -33.14 -6.61 -4.66
N GLY A 554 -32.98 -7.91 -4.87
CA GLY A 554 -32.57 -8.87 -3.84
C GLY A 554 -31.08 -9.19 -3.87
N THR A 555 -30.68 -10.19 -3.08
CA THR A 555 -29.30 -10.70 -2.99
C THR A 555 -29.11 -12.08 -3.62
N SER A 556 -30.03 -12.47 -4.50
CA SER A 556 -29.96 -13.71 -5.27
C SER A 556 -30.57 -13.54 -6.66
N TYR A 557 -30.11 -14.34 -7.61
CA TYR A 557 -30.62 -14.35 -8.98
C TYR A 557 -30.55 -15.75 -9.58
N ASN A 558 -31.62 -16.18 -10.24
CA ASN A 558 -31.67 -17.44 -10.98
C ASN A 558 -31.57 -17.15 -12.47
N ASP A 559 -30.36 -17.18 -13.02
CA ASP A 559 -30.18 -17.10 -14.47
C ASP A 559 -30.71 -18.39 -15.09
N SER A 560 -31.78 -18.28 -15.88
CA SER A 560 -32.40 -19.42 -16.59
C SER A 560 -32.49 -19.15 -18.09
N ASP A 561 -31.67 -18.21 -18.58
CA ASP A 561 -31.63 -17.83 -19.99
C ASP A 561 -31.32 -19.05 -20.87
N PRO A 562 -32.08 -19.29 -21.95
CA PRO A 562 -31.77 -20.37 -22.89
C PRO A 562 -30.31 -20.38 -23.39
N ALA A 563 -29.66 -19.22 -23.50
CA ALA A 563 -28.27 -19.11 -23.93
C ALA A 563 -27.30 -19.86 -23.00
N ILE A 564 -27.57 -19.90 -21.69
CA ILE A 564 -26.67 -20.54 -20.72
C ILE A 564 -26.86 -22.07 -20.61
N GLN A 565 -27.86 -22.64 -21.30
CA GLN A 565 -28.20 -24.07 -21.23
C GLN A 565 -27.36 -24.95 -22.18
N ASN A 566 -26.31 -24.40 -22.77
CA ASN A 566 -25.36 -25.09 -23.64
C ASN A 566 -24.23 -25.81 -22.86
N GLY A 567 -24.13 -25.59 -21.55
CA GLY A 567 -23.03 -26.09 -20.73
C GLY A 567 -21.73 -25.31 -20.93
N ASN A 568 -21.77 -24.11 -21.48
CA ASN A 568 -20.61 -23.23 -21.57
C ASN A 568 -20.35 -22.54 -20.22
N GLN A 569 -19.14 -22.01 -20.04
CA GLN A 569 -18.82 -21.21 -18.86
C GLN A 569 -19.26 -19.76 -19.05
N TYR A 570 -19.83 -19.20 -17.99
CA TYR A 570 -20.25 -17.80 -17.93
C TYR A 570 -19.63 -17.14 -16.71
N LEU A 571 -19.19 -15.90 -16.88
CA LEU A 571 -18.65 -15.07 -15.81
C LEU A 571 -19.74 -14.11 -15.34
N TYR A 572 -19.82 -13.91 -14.02
CA TYR A 572 -20.77 -13.01 -13.41
C TYR A 572 -20.07 -12.02 -12.49
N THR A 573 -20.45 -10.75 -12.58
CA THR A 573 -20.12 -9.71 -11.60
C THR A 573 -21.37 -8.91 -11.26
N ILE A 574 -21.39 -8.35 -10.05
CA ILE A 574 -22.52 -7.57 -9.56
C ILE A 574 -22.03 -6.22 -9.06
N ILE A 575 -22.78 -5.20 -9.42
CA ILE A 575 -22.52 -3.81 -9.03
C ILE A 575 -23.69 -3.32 -8.20
N ALA A 576 -23.41 -2.93 -6.95
CA ALA A 576 -24.38 -2.22 -6.12
C ALA A 576 -24.56 -0.78 -6.58
N ALA A 577 -25.76 -0.21 -6.44
CA ALA A 577 -26.03 1.18 -6.77
C ALA A 577 -27.06 1.85 -5.84
N ASN A 578 -26.98 3.16 -5.76
CA ASN A 578 -27.95 4.04 -5.10
C ASN A 578 -28.11 5.36 -5.88
N ASP A 579 -28.80 6.36 -5.30
CA ASP A 579 -29.07 7.63 -5.96
C ASP A 579 -27.80 8.44 -6.29
N LEU A 580 -26.67 8.14 -5.65
CA LEU A 580 -25.39 8.81 -5.86
C LEU A 580 -24.57 8.15 -6.99
N GLY A 581 -24.86 6.89 -7.34
CA GLY A 581 -24.18 6.17 -8.40
C GLY A 581 -23.92 4.70 -8.08
N TYR A 582 -22.87 4.16 -8.70
CA TYR A 582 -22.52 2.74 -8.69
C TYR A 582 -21.27 2.48 -7.85
N ALA A 583 -21.24 1.33 -7.18
CA ALA A 583 -20.05 0.77 -6.55
C ALA A 583 -19.07 0.20 -7.59
N GLU A 584 -17.91 -0.25 -7.11
CA GLU A 584 -17.03 -1.10 -7.92
C GLU A 584 -17.68 -2.48 -8.19
N PRO A 585 -17.38 -3.13 -9.32
CA PRO A 585 -17.80 -4.51 -9.60
C PRO A 585 -17.29 -5.47 -8.54
N SER A 586 -18.12 -6.44 -8.14
CA SER A 586 -17.69 -7.54 -7.26
C SER A 586 -16.56 -8.34 -7.89
N GLU A 587 -15.87 -9.13 -7.06
CA GLU A 587 -15.11 -10.28 -7.56
C GLU A 587 -16.01 -11.17 -8.44
N VAL A 588 -15.39 -11.85 -9.40
CA VAL A 588 -16.11 -12.59 -10.43
C VAL A 588 -16.46 -13.99 -9.94
N ALA A 589 -17.69 -14.41 -10.20
CA ALA A 589 -18.12 -15.79 -10.03
C ALA A 589 -18.25 -16.51 -11.38
N ILE A 590 -17.84 -17.78 -11.44
CA ILE A 590 -17.90 -18.61 -12.65
C ILE A 590 -19.07 -19.59 -12.54
N GLY A 591 -20.09 -19.39 -13.37
CA GLY A 591 -21.24 -20.26 -13.48
C GLY A 591 -21.20 -21.13 -14.74
N LYS A 592 -21.86 -22.29 -14.69
CA LYS A 592 -22.07 -23.18 -15.83
C LYS A 592 -23.28 -24.08 -15.56
N THR A 593 -24.01 -24.48 -16.59
CA THR A 593 -25.02 -25.55 -16.52
C THR A 593 -24.42 -26.91 -16.86
N ASP A 594 -25.06 -28.01 -16.46
CA ASP A 594 -24.73 -29.36 -16.97
C ASP A 594 -25.93 -29.93 -17.75
N PRO A 595 -25.99 -29.71 -19.08
CA PRO A 595 -27.09 -30.23 -19.91
C PRO A 595 -27.22 -31.76 -19.84
N GLY A 596 -26.13 -32.46 -19.51
CA GLY A 596 -26.12 -33.91 -19.33
C GLY A 596 -27.02 -34.38 -18.20
N LEU A 597 -27.34 -33.52 -17.22
CA LEU A 597 -28.28 -33.81 -16.14
C LEU A 597 -29.69 -34.10 -16.62
N THR A 598 -30.13 -33.52 -17.75
CA THR A 598 -31.45 -33.84 -18.35
C THR A 598 -31.57 -35.31 -18.79
N LYS A 599 -30.44 -35.99 -19.03
CA LYS A 599 -30.37 -37.39 -19.48
C LYS A 599 -30.14 -38.39 -18.35
N ARG A 600 -29.88 -37.92 -17.13
CA ARG A 600 -29.64 -38.74 -15.94
C ARG A 600 -30.91 -38.73 -15.09
N ALA A 601 -31.38 -39.90 -14.64
CA ALA A 601 -32.53 -39.98 -13.73
C ALA A 601 -32.22 -39.15 -12.46
N GLY A 602 -32.88 -38.00 -12.29
CA GLY A 602 -32.75 -37.15 -11.10
C GLY A 602 -32.14 -35.75 -11.30
N GLY A 603 -31.48 -35.45 -12.42
CA GLY A 603 -31.22 -34.06 -12.84
C GLY A 603 -30.30 -33.17 -11.99
N VAL A 604 -29.50 -33.70 -11.05
CA VAL A 604 -28.59 -32.91 -10.17
C VAL A 604 -27.21 -33.57 -10.06
N THR A 605 -26.11 -32.85 -10.30
CA THR A 605 -24.77 -33.25 -9.85
C THR A 605 -24.63 -32.85 -8.39
N LEU A 606 -24.06 -33.71 -7.56
CA LEU A 606 -23.79 -33.38 -6.16
C LEU A 606 -22.84 -32.19 -6.05
N ALA A 607 -22.99 -31.40 -4.98
CA ALA A 607 -22.05 -30.34 -4.68
C ALA A 607 -20.66 -30.93 -4.34
N PRO A 608 -19.55 -30.28 -4.74
CA PRO A 608 -18.23 -30.68 -4.26
C PRO A 608 -18.18 -30.61 -2.72
N PRO A 609 -17.47 -31.53 -2.06
CA PRO A 609 -17.23 -31.46 -0.62
C PRO A 609 -16.64 -30.10 -0.21
N LYS A 610 -17.18 -29.53 0.86
CA LYS A 610 -16.72 -28.28 1.46
C LYS A 610 -15.79 -28.55 2.64
N HIS A 611 -15.05 -27.52 3.05
CA HIS A 611 -14.11 -27.57 4.18
C HIS A 611 -13.13 -28.76 4.13
N LEU A 612 -12.64 -29.10 2.92
CA LEU A 612 -11.56 -30.08 2.80
C LEU A 612 -10.32 -29.55 3.54
N ALA A 613 -9.83 -30.32 4.50
CA ALA A 613 -8.66 -30.00 5.29
C ALA A 613 -7.79 -31.24 5.50
N SER A 614 -6.48 -31.04 5.65
CA SER A 614 -5.51 -32.07 6.03
C SER A 614 -4.93 -31.78 7.40
N ASN A 615 -4.54 -32.83 8.14
CA ASN A 615 -3.63 -32.65 9.27
C ASN A 615 -2.20 -32.38 8.78
N PRO A 616 -1.36 -31.71 9.60
CA PRO A 616 0.07 -31.65 9.36
C PRO A 616 0.69 -33.05 9.32
N VAL A 617 1.63 -33.28 8.40
CA VAL A 617 2.37 -34.54 8.31
C VAL A 617 3.25 -34.69 9.55
N SER A 618 2.95 -35.69 10.36
CA SER A 618 3.67 -35.95 11.61
C SER A 618 4.80 -36.98 11.40
N LYS A 619 5.53 -37.36 12.46
CA LYS A 619 6.62 -38.35 12.39
C LYS A 619 6.16 -39.73 11.90
N ASP A 620 4.90 -40.08 12.10
CA ASP A 620 4.28 -41.30 11.60
C ASP A 620 3.98 -41.25 10.08
N LYS A 621 4.15 -40.07 9.47
CA LYS A 621 3.87 -39.79 8.06
C LYS A 621 2.42 -40.06 7.66
N VAL A 622 1.47 -40.06 8.60
CA VAL A 622 0.06 -40.30 8.29
C VAL A 622 -0.63 -38.99 7.93
N ILE A 623 -1.13 -38.92 6.70
CA ILE A 623 -2.03 -37.87 6.23
C ILE A 623 -3.45 -38.35 6.47
N THR A 624 -4.31 -37.44 6.91
CA THR A 624 -5.75 -37.61 7.07
C THR A 624 -6.44 -36.37 6.50
N LEU A 625 -7.16 -36.57 5.41
CA LEU A 625 -8.06 -35.61 4.81
C LEU A 625 -9.43 -35.72 5.48
N LYS A 626 -10.08 -34.58 5.72
CA LYS A 626 -11.46 -34.50 6.24
C LYS A 626 -12.24 -33.47 5.45
N TRP A 627 -13.53 -33.71 5.25
CA TRP A 627 -14.43 -32.80 4.53
C TRP A 627 -15.85 -32.88 5.11
N ASP A 628 -16.71 -31.95 4.69
CA ASP A 628 -18.13 -31.97 5.05
C ASP A 628 -18.89 -33.06 4.29
N SER A 629 -19.84 -33.72 4.96
CA SER A 629 -20.75 -34.65 4.28
C SER A 629 -21.59 -33.94 3.23
N VAL A 630 -21.60 -34.45 2.01
CA VAL A 630 -22.48 -34.02 0.93
C VAL A 630 -23.74 -34.87 0.97
N LYS A 631 -24.90 -34.20 1.07
CA LYS A 631 -26.21 -34.86 1.03
C LYS A 631 -26.36 -35.66 -0.28
N ASP A 632 -26.93 -36.86 -0.18
CA ASP A 632 -27.19 -37.76 -1.31
C ASP A 632 -25.92 -38.30 -2.01
N SER A 633 -24.75 -38.12 -1.38
CA SER A 633 -23.51 -38.81 -1.79
C SER A 633 -23.63 -40.30 -1.51
N PHE A 634 -23.12 -41.11 -2.44
CA PHE A 634 -22.96 -42.57 -2.31
C PHE A 634 -21.51 -42.93 -2.00
N GLU A 635 -20.56 -42.26 -2.64
CA GLU A 635 -19.14 -42.37 -2.35
C GLU A 635 -18.42 -41.03 -2.59
N TYR A 636 -17.18 -40.91 -2.10
CA TYR A 636 -16.28 -39.79 -2.40
C TYR A 636 -15.03 -40.30 -3.09
N TYR A 637 -14.57 -39.57 -4.11
CA TYR A 637 -13.36 -39.87 -4.87
C TYR A 637 -12.24 -38.91 -4.48
N ILE A 638 -11.11 -39.49 -4.09
CA ILE A 638 -9.93 -38.74 -3.64
C ILE A 638 -8.96 -38.64 -4.79
N TYR A 639 -8.51 -37.42 -5.07
CA TYR A 639 -7.53 -37.11 -6.10
C TYR A 639 -6.32 -36.41 -5.52
N ARG A 640 -5.17 -36.59 -6.19
CA ARG A 640 -3.92 -35.93 -5.84
C ARG A 640 -3.12 -35.55 -7.08
N LYS A 641 -2.37 -34.44 -7.00
CA LYS A 641 -1.30 -34.09 -7.94
C LYS A 641 -0.05 -33.65 -7.20
N GLN A 642 1.12 -33.98 -7.74
CA GLN A 642 2.40 -33.48 -7.21
C GLN A 642 2.72 -32.11 -7.81
N VAL A 643 3.28 -31.21 -7.00
CA VAL A 643 3.85 -29.94 -7.47
C VAL A 643 5.36 -30.03 -7.37
N LYS A 644 6.08 -29.83 -8.48
CA LYS A 644 7.54 -29.92 -8.52
C LYS A 644 8.13 -28.81 -9.39
N GLY A 645 9.15 -28.11 -8.87
CA GLY A 645 9.85 -27.04 -9.60
C GLY A 645 8.91 -25.95 -10.14
N GLY A 646 7.87 -25.62 -9.38
CA GLY A 646 6.89 -24.60 -9.77
C GLY A 646 5.86 -25.03 -10.82
N LYS A 647 5.77 -26.32 -11.18
CA LYS A 647 4.75 -26.83 -12.10
C LYS A 647 3.83 -27.82 -11.40
N SER A 648 2.52 -27.63 -11.60
CA SER A 648 1.48 -28.54 -11.14
C SER A 648 1.44 -29.77 -12.05
N GLY A 649 1.51 -30.97 -11.46
CA GLY A 649 1.40 -32.23 -12.16
C GLY A 649 -0.05 -32.57 -12.57
N LYS A 650 -0.22 -33.74 -13.20
CA LYS A 650 -1.55 -34.25 -13.55
C LYS A 650 -2.30 -34.70 -12.28
N LEU A 651 -3.61 -34.45 -12.25
CA LEU A 651 -4.50 -34.94 -11.20
C LEU A 651 -4.78 -36.45 -11.37
N GLU A 652 -4.49 -37.23 -10.35
CA GLU A 652 -4.57 -38.69 -10.33
C GLU A 652 -5.63 -39.16 -9.33
N PHE A 653 -6.44 -40.15 -9.71
CA PHE A 653 -7.38 -40.80 -8.81
C PHE A 653 -6.63 -41.74 -7.86
N LEU A 654 -6.90 -41.63 -6.56
CA LEU A 654 -6.27 -42.44 -5.53
C LEU A 654 -7.17 -43.55 -5.01
N SER A 655 -8.37 -43.19 -4.55
CA SER A 655 -9.28 -44.11 -3.85
C SER A 655 -10.70 -43.59 -3.82
N SER A 656 -11.64 -44.49 -3.49
CA SER A 656 -13.02 -44.16 -3.14
C SER A 656 -13.30 -44.48 -1.66
N VAL A 657 -14.14 -43.66 -1.02
CA VAL A 657 -14.65 -43.93 0.33
C VAL A 657 -16.17 -43.85 0.35
N ASP A 658 -16.82 -44.74 1.11
CA ASP A 658 -18.27 -44.75 1.32
C ASP A 658 -18.78 -43.41 1.84
N ALA A 659 -19.98 -42.98 1.44
CA ALA A 659 -20.52 -41.67 1.81
C ALA A 659 -20.69 -41.41 3.31
N LYS A 660 -20.75 -42.47 4.14
CA LYS A 660 -20.77 -42.32 5.61
C LYS A 660 -19.39 -41.96 6.18
N LYS A 661 -18.32 -42.08 5.38
CA LYS A 661 -16.95 -41.73 5.74
C LYS A 661 -16.57 -40.41 5.09
N THR A 662 -16.40 -39.38 5.90
CA THR A 662 -15.96 -38.05 5.46
C THR A 662 -14.48 -37.81 5.72
N ALA A 663 -13.69 -38.89 5.73
CA ALA A 663 -12.27 -38.86 5.95
C ALA A 663 -11.55 -39.95 5.16
N PHE A 664 -10.31 -39.64 4.74
CA PHE A 664 -9.40 -40.56 4.08
C PHE A 664 -8.00 -40.39 4.65
N SER A 665 -7.30 -41.50 4.88
CA SER A 665 -5.92 -41.46 5.36
C SER A 665 -4.99 -42.27 4.47
N GLU A 666 -3.77 -41.78 4.28
CA GLU A 666 -2.68 -42.50 3.62
C GLU A 666 -1.34 -42.15 4.27
N THR A 667 -0.32 -42.95 3.98
CA THR A 667 1.06 -42.59 4.29
C THR A 667 1.54 -41.54 3.29
N PHE A 668 2.31 -40.55 3.76
CA PHE A 668 2.84 -39.48 2.92
C PHE A 668 3.58 -40.06 1.70
N PRO A 669 3.13 -39.72 0.47
CA PRO A 669 3.51 -40.46 -0.73
C PRO A 669 4.87 -40.05 -1.32
N GLY A 670 5.43 -38.93 -0.87
CA GLY A 670 6.69 -38.39 -1.39
C GLY A 670 7.83 -38.42 -0.37
N ASN A 671 8.90 -37.72 -0.74
CA ASN A 671 10.02 -37.45 0.13
C ASN A 671 9.85 -36.10 0.83
N SER A 672 10.68 -35.84 1.82
CA SER A 672 10.80 -34.51 2.40
C SER A 672 11.04 -33.44 1.33
N GLY A 673 10.33 -32.32 1.45
CA GLY A 673 10.36 -31.23 0.47
C GLY A 673 9.47 -31.44 -0.76
N ASP A 674 8.75 -32.56 -0.87
CA ASP A 674 7.70 -32.71 -1.88
C ASP A 674 6.39 -32.03 -1.43
N LEU A 675 5.67 -31.45 -2.38
CA LEU A 675 4.34 -30.87 -2.21
C LEU A 675 3.31 -31.64 -3.04
N PHE A 676 2.18 -31.97 -2.43
CA PHE A 676 1.03 -32.55 -3.09
C PHE A 676 -0.21 -31.70 -2.85
N LEU A 677 -1.05 -31.57 -3.87
CA LEU A 677 -2.37 -30.95 -3.77
C LEU A 677 -3.44 -32.03 -3.87
N TYR A 678 -4.36 -32.03 -2.91
CA TYR A 678 -5.46 -32.97 -2.83
C TYR A 678 -6.79 -32.30 -3.11
N SER A 679 -7.68 -33.03 -3.76
CA SER A 679 -9.07 -32.64 -3.93
C SER A 679 -9.98 -33.85 -3.78
N VAL A 680 -11.23 -33.61 -3.41
CA VAL A 680 -12.25 -34.66 -3.24
C VAL A 680 -13.46 -34.33 -4.09
N ARG A 681 -14.03 -35.35 -4.74
CA ARG A 681 -15.31 -35.26 -5.44
C ARG A 681 -16.35 -36.09 -4.70
N SER A 682 -17.58 -35.62 -4.63
CA SER A 682 -18.73 -36.44 -4.22
C SER A 682 -19.27 -37.18 -5.44
N LYS A 683 -19.81 -38.37 -5.24
CA LYS A 683 -20.40 -39.18 -6.30
C LYS A 683 -21.74 -39.74 -5.87
N SER A 684 -22.74 -39.57 -6.72
CA SER A 684 -24.09 -40.12 -6.52
C SER A 684 -24.15 -41.62 -6.81
N GLU A 685 -25.18 -42.29 -6.28
CA GLU A 685 -25.47 -43.72 -6.56
C GLU A 685 -25.64 -43.98 -8.08
N PHE A 686 -26.13 -42.98 -8.82
CA PHE A 686 -26.34 -43.03 -10.27
C PHE A 686 -25.10 -42.65 -11.10
N GLY A 687 -23.92 -42.58 -10.48
CA GLY A 687 -22.64 -42.48 -11.18
C GLY A 687 -22.12 -41.07 -11.50
N SER A 688 -22.89 -40.02 -11.21
CA SER A 688 -22.45 -38.63 -11.43
C SER A 688 -21.45 -38.17 -10.36
N GLU A 689 -20.26 -37.72 -10.77
CA GLU A 689 -19.27 -37.04 -9.92
C GLU A 689 -19.54 -35.52 -9.85
N SER A 690 -19.24 -34.91 -8.70
CA SER A 690 -19.14 -33.47 -8.56
C SER A 690 -17.86 -32.93 -9.21
N LYS A 691 -17.71 -31.60 -9.18
CA LYS A 691 -16.40 -30.98 -9.38
C LYS A 691 -15.41 -31.35 -8.27
N ASP A 692 -14.15 -31.05 -8.54
CA ASP A 692 -13.10 -31.00 -7.52
C ASP A 692 -13.49 -29.99 -6.43
N SER A 693 -13.33 -30.39 -5.16
CA SER A 693 -13.28 -29.44 -4.05
C SER A 693 -12.10 -28.49 -4.21
N ASN A 694 -12.08 -27.41 -3.42
CA ASN A 694 -10.87 -26.61 -3.26
C ASN A 694 -9.68 -27.51 -2.92
N PHE A 695 -8.53 -27.21 -3.51
CA PHE A 695 -7.31 -27.97 -3.25
C PHE A 695 -6.80 -27.67 -1.84
N VAL A 696 -6.36 -28.71 -1.14
CA VAL A 696 -5.57 -28.59 0.09
C VAL A 696 -4.13 -29.04 -0.18
N SER A 697 -3.17 -28.29 0.33
CA SER A 697 -1.75 -28.63 0.24
C SER A 697 -1.33 -29.59 1.34
N VAL A 698 -0.56 -30.60 0.98
CA VAL A 698 0.07 -31.53 1.91
C VAL A 698 1.55 -31.62 1.56
N PHE A 699 2.39 -31.33 2.54
CA PHE A 699 3.84 -31.32 2.40
C PHE A 699 4.49 -31.80 3.70
N TRP A 700 5.75 -32.19 3.60
CA TRP A 700 6.55 -32.55 4.76
C TRP A 700 7.88 -31.80 4.74
N ASN A 701 8.05 -30.90 5.70
CA ASN A 701 9.30 -30.19 5.94
C ASN A 701 10.14 -31.01 6.92
N GLU A 702 11.16 -31.76 6.46
CA GLU A 702 12.12 -32.32 7.42
C GLU A 702 12.90 -31.19 8.09
N PRO A 703 13.21 -31.33 9.40
CA PRO A 703 14.19 -30.47 10.04
C PRO A 703 15.53 -30.61 9.29
N LYS A 704 15.95 -29.58 8.58
CA LYS A 704 17.31 -29.54 8.05
C LYS A 704 18.26 -29.47 9.25
N VAL A 705 19.34 -30.23 9.23
CA VAL A 705 20.36 -30.17 10.28
C VAL A 705 20.82 -28.72 10.42
N GLN A 706 20.83 -28.20 11.64
CA GLN A 706 21.34 -26.86 11.94
C GLN A 706 22.75 -26.75 11.38
N VAL A 707 22.92 -26.00 10.28
CA VAL A 707 24.24 -25.64 9.79
C VAL A 707 24.78 -24.63 10.78
N LYS A 708 25.59 -25.10 11.74
CA LYS A 708 26.31 -24.20 12.64
C LYS A 708 27.21 -23.32 11.77
N LYS A 709 26.83 -22.06 11.58
CA LYS A 709 27.77 -21.07 11.05
C LYS A 709 28.92 -21.03 12.04
N ARG A 710 30.13 -21.42 11.60
CA ARG A 710 31.32 -21.32 12.46
C ARG A 710 31.45 -19.84 12.83
N ALA A 711 31.50 -19.56 14.14
CA ALA A 711 31.93 -18.26 14.63
C ALA A 711 33.42 -18.11 14.31
N MET A 712 33.77 -17.82 13.05
CA MET A 712 35.09 -17.29 12.72
C MET A 712 35.02 -15.80 13.00
N SER A 713 35.15 -15.46 14.28
CA SER A 713 34.95 -14.12 14.85
C SER A 713 36.08 -13.13 14.49
N LEU A 714 36.31 -12.92 13.19
CA LEU A 714 37.14 -11.82 12.68
C LEU A 714 36.29 -10.71 12.05
N GLU A 715 34.99 -10.92 11.85
CA GLU A 715 34.11 -9.84 11.41
C GLU A 715 33.90 -8.84 12.54
N GLU A 716 34.10 -7.57 12.22
CA GLU A 716 33.84 -6.43 13.10
C GLU A 716 32.64 -5.65 12.55
N LEU A 717 32.05 -4.81 13.39
CA LEU A 717 30.98 -3.89 13.00
C LEU A 717 31.41 -3.11 11.73
N PRO A 718 30.65 -3.21 10.62
CA PRO A 718 31.01 -2.57 9.38
C PRO A 718 31.21 -1.06 9.53
N THR A 719 32.26 -0.53 8.90
CA THR A 719 32.53 0.91 8.87
C THR A 719 31.39 1.70 8.23
N SER A 720 30.52 1.06 7.45
CA SER A 720 29.28 1.66 6.94
C SER A 720 28.38 2.16 8.08
N PHE A 721 28.29 1.47 9.22
CA PHE A 721 27.57 1.93 10.41
C PHE A 721 28.36 2.95 11.23
N VAL A 722 29.66 2.72 11.42
CA VAL A 722 30.48 3.52 12.33
C VAL A 722 30.58 4.97 11.86
N GLY A 723 30.47 5.91 12.79
CA GLY A 723 30.60 7.34 12.53
C GLY A 723 29.41 8.17 13.01
N LYS A 724 29.30 9.37 12.46
CA LYS A 724 28.26 10.34 12.81
C LYS A 724 27.15 10.33 11.77
N TRP A 725 25.94 10.40 12.25
CA TRP A 725 24.72 10.37 11.47
C TRP A 725 23.84 11.53 11.89
N THR A 726 23.23 12.23 10.93
CA THR A 726 22.37 13.39 11.19
C THR A 726 20.98 13.21 10.61
N SER A 727 19.99 13.71 11.34
CA SER A 727 18.59 13.80 10.94
C SER A 727 17.99 15.11 11.47
N ILE A 728 16.79 15.43 11.01
CA ILE A 728 15.95 16.48 11.59
C ILE A 728 14.68 15.84 12.14
N TYR A 729 14.27 16.24 13.33
CA TYR A 729 13.00 15.84 13.93
C TYR A 729 12.10 17.06 14.11
N TRP A 730 10.83 16.94 13.70
CA TRP A 730 9.85 17.99 13.93
C TRP A 730 9.18 17.84 15.30
N ASN A 731 9.45 18.79 16.21
CA ASN A 731 8.70 18.89 17.45
C ASN A 731 7.58 19.95 17.30
N PRO A 732 6.30 19.61 17.55
CA PRO A 732 5.21 20.58 17.42
C PRO A 732 5.31 21.82 18.32
N LYS A 733 6.03 21.73 19.45
CA LYS A 733 6.20 22.83 20.41
C LYS A 733 7.44 23.66 20.13
N SER A 734 8.55 23.01 19.78
CA SER A 734 9.87 23.64 19.65
C SER A 734 10.41 23.71 18.23
N GLY A 735 9.71 23.12 17.25
CA GLY A 735 10.09 23.15 15.84
C GLY A 735 11.09 22.07 15.41
N PRO A 736 11.80 22.28 14.30
CA PRO A 736 12.83 21.37 13.83
C PRO A 736 13.96 21.29 14.86
N GLN A 737 14.30 20.07 15.26
CA GLN A 737 15.39 19.73 16.16
C GLN A 737 16.47 19.00 15.35
N GLU A 738 17.73 19.34 15.58
CA GLU A 738 18.84 18.57 15.04
C GLU A 738 19.00 17.28 15.84
N VAL A 739 19.03 16.14 15.15
CA VAL A 739 19.20 14.83 15.78
C VAL A 739 20.46 14.21 15.25
N ARG A 740 21.32 13.72 16.14
CA ARG A 740 22.54 12.99 15.77
C ARG A 740 22.63 11.64 16.43
N ILE A 741 23.20 10.67 15.73
CA ILE A 741 23.66 9.41 16.29
C ILE A 741 25.15 9.28 16.05
N VAL A 742 25.90 8.96 17.08
CA VAL A 742 27.31 8.57 16.97
C VAL A 742 27.42 7.09 17.27
N ILE A 743 27.81 6.30 16.27
CA ILE A 743 27.96 4.85 16.39
C ILE A 743 29.45 4.52 16.47
N GLN A 744 29.82 3.78 17.51
CA GLN A 744 31.16 3.26 17.75
C GLN A 744 31.08 1.73 17.85
N GLY A 745 32.06 1.04 17.27
CA GLY A 745 32.18 -0.42 17.34
C GLY A 745 33.39 -0.87 18.14
N ASN A 746 33.29 -2.01 18.80
CA ASN A 746 34.40 -2.76 19.38
C ASN A 746 34.19 -4.25 19.09
N GLY A 747 34.85 -4.77 18.05
CA GLY A 747 34.48 -6.08 17.50
C GLY A 747 33.06 -6.05 16.95
N LEU A 748 32.21 -6.97 17.41
CA LEU A 748 30.79 -7.03 17.04
C LEU A 748 29.89 -6.13 17.90
N ASP A 749 30.39 -5.67 19.05
CA ASP A 749 29.61 -4.83 19.95
C ASP A 749 29.57 -3.39 19.44
N PHE A 750 28.45 -2.73 19.66
CA PHE A 750 28.28 -1.32 19.31
C PHE A 750 27.72 -0.50 20.46
N ILE A 751 28.12 0.77 20.46
CA ILE A 751 27.52 1.83 21.26
C ILE A 751 26.97 2.89 20.30
N ALA A 752 25.68 3.18 20.38
CA ALA A 752 25.04 4.25 19.64
C ALA A 752 24.55 5.34 20.61
N LYS A 753 25.13 6.54 20.49
CA LYS A 753 24.78 7.70 21.31
C LYS A 753 23.86 8.64 20.55
N LEU A 754 22.63 8.78 21.05
CA LEU A 754 21.62 9.68 20.47
C LEU A 754 21.70 11.05 21.14
N LYS A 755 21.81 12.08 20.30
CA LYS A 755 21.84 13.49 20.70
C LYS A 755 20.73 14.27 20.03
N VAL A 756 20.13 15.21 20.76
CA VAL A 756 19.19 16.21 20.24
C VAL A 756 19.76 17.60 20.56
N ASN A 757 19.98 18.42 19.54
CA ASN A 757 20.66 19.72 19.63
C ASN A 757 21.94 19.65 20.49
N GLU A 758 22.85 18.75 20.11
CA GLU A 758 24.13 18.45 20.80
C GLU A 758 24.03 17.83 22.21
N LYS A 759 22.86 17.81 22.83
CA LYS A 759 22.66 17.17 24.14
C LYS A 759 22.44 15.67 23.97
N GLU A 760 23.26 14.85 24.60
CA GLU A 760 23.06 13.40 24.70
C GLU A 760 21.82 13.09 25.53
N ILE A 761 20.88 12.33 24.95
CA ILE A 761 19.61 11.98 25.60
C ILE A 761 19.49 10.49 25.90
N ARG A 762 20.17 9.61 25.13
CA ARG A 762 20.16 8.17 25.36
C ARG A 762 21.38 7.48 24.73
N GLU A 763 21.83 6.41 25.36
CA GLU A 763 22.85 5.50 24.85
C GLU A 763 22.23 4.12 24.63
N PHE A 764 22.53 3.50 23.50
CA PHE A 764 22.13 2.14 23.16
C PHE A 764 23.36 1.25 23.05
N LYS A 765 23.25 0.04 23.59
CA LYS A 765 24.29 -0.99 23.51
C LYS A 765 23.67 -2.25 22.93
N GLY A 766 24.40 -2.89 22.04
CA GLY A 766 24.00 -4.16 21.46
C GLY A 766 25.16 -4.81 20.73
N THR A 767 24.87 -5.97 20.15
CA THR A 767 25.82 -6.75 19.36
C THR A 767 25.26 -6.83 17.94
N TRP A 768 26.08 -6.51 16.95
CA TRP A 768 25.72 -6.64 15.55
C TRP A 768 25.81 -8.10 15.11
N SER A 769 24.79 -8.54 14.37
CA SER A 769 24.80 -9.87 13.74
C SER A 769 25.54 -9.82 12.41
N PRO A 770 26.61 -10.62 12.24
CA PRO A 770 27.39 -10.69 11.00
C PRO A 770 26.53 -10.74 9.73
N GLY A 771 26.85 -9.87 8.77
CA GLY A 771 26.13 -9.70 7.51
C GLY A 771 24.81 -8.91 7.57
N SER A 772 24.34 -8.52 8.75
CA SER A 772 23.09 -7.75 8.90
C SER A 772 23.24 -6.30 8.41
N HIS A 773 22.23 -5.79 7.72
CA HIS A 773 22.11 -4.36 7.38
C HIS A 773 21.41 -3.56 8.49
N THR A 774 21.16 -4.20 9.63
CA THR A 774 20.42 -3.63 10.76
C THR A 774 21.20 -3.77 12.08
N LEU A 775 21.21 -2.71 12.88
CA LEU A 775 21.55 -2.73 14.30
C LEU A 775 20.28 -2.73 15.14
N LYS A 776 20.25 -3.53 16.19
CA LYS A 776 19.15 -3.56 17.14
C LYS A 776 19.66 -3.53 18.57
N ALA A 777 18.98 -2.75 19.39
CA ALA A 777 19.10 -2.75 20.85
C ALA A 777 17.71 -2.46 21.44
N ASN A 778 17.57 -2.55 22.76
CA ASN A 778 16.30 -2.26 23.43
C ASN A 778 15.83 -0.81 23.13
N GLY A 779 14.70 -0.69 22.45
CA GLY A 779 14.12 0.58 22.01
C GLY A 779 14.85 1.30 20.86
N PHE A 780 15.72 0.60 20.13
CA PHE A 780 16.49 1.14 19.01
C PHE A 780 16.66 0.13 17.88
N LEU A 781 16.23 0.53 16.69
CA LEU A 781 16.48 -0.17 15.44
C LEU A 781 17.15 0.80 14.47
N PHE A 782 18.21 0.41 13.79
CA PHE A 782 18.93 1.25 12.83
C PHE A 782 19.31 0.43 11.60
N GLU A 783 18.66 0.70 10.48
CA GLU A 783 18.75 -0.07 9.25
C GLU A 783 19.37 0.77 8.13
N LEU A 784 20.45 0.29 7.53
CA LEU A 784 21.05 0.95 6.37
C LEU A 784 20.10 0.87 5.17
N SER A 785 19.95 1.99 4.47
CA SER A 785 19.10 2.05 3.29
C SER A 785 19.71 1.24 2.15
N LYS A 786 18.93 0.32 1.58
CA LYS A 786 19.29 -0.42 0.37
C LYS A 786 19.21 0.44 -0.91
N SER A 787 18.41 1.52 -0.88
CA SER A 787 18.11 2.36 -2.05
C SER A 787 18.86 3.70 -2.05
N MET A 788 19.39 4.14 -0.91
CA MET A 788 20.11 5.40 -0.76
C MET A 788 21.43 5.20 0.00
N GLU A 789 22.54 5.14 -0.74
CA GLU A 789 23.88 5.02 -0.16
C GLU A 789 24.14 6.12 0.89
N GLY A 790 24.77 5.78 2.01
CA GLY A 790 25.05 6.70 3.11
C GLY A 790 23.82 7.17 3.89
N ASN A 791 22.67 6.51 3.71
CA ASN A 791 21.45 6.79 4.47
C ASN A 791 21.00 5.58 5.27
N SER A 792 20.25 5.85 6.32
CA SER A 792 19.66 4.82 7.17
C SER A 792 18.30 5.25 7.68
N LEU A 793 17.56 4.27 8.16
CA LEU A 793 16.31 4.42 8.86
C LEU A 793 16.53 4.04 10.32
N ALA A 794 16.28 4.94 11.25
CA ALA A 794 16.31 4.62 12.67
C ALA A 794 14.92 4.71 13.27
N GLN A 795 14.51 3.67 13.99
CA GLN A 795 13.30 3.64 14.77
C GLN A 795 13.65 3.65 16.27
N PHE A 796 12.91 4.46 17.02
CA PHE A 796 13.09 4.65 18.44
C PHE A 796 11.81 4.35 19.19
N GLN A 797 11.92 3.63 20.30
CA GLN A 797 10.82 3.40 21.23
C GLN A 797 11.20 3.87 22.64
N THR A 798 10.21 4.27 23.44
CA THR A 798 10.36 4.68 24.85
C THR A 798 11.33 5.85 25.09
N ILE A 799 11.51 6.76 24.12
CA ILE A 799 12.34 7.96 24.29
C ILE A 799 11.45 9.16 24.61
N LYS A 800 11.64 9.78 25.78
CA LYS A 800 10.80 10.89 26.27
C LYS A 800 10.69 12.07 25.31
N ASP A 801 11.76 12.36 24.57
CA ASP A 801 11.85 13.49 23.63
C ASP A 801 11.12 13.24 22.29
N PHE A 802 10.76 11.99 22.00
CA PHE A 802 10.10 11.57 20.77
C PHE A 802 8.73 10.94 21.08
N SER A 803 7.84 10.93 20.08
CA SER A 803 6.70 10.02 20.14
C SER A 803 7.20 8.56 20.16
N ASP A 804 6.46 7.67 20.80
CA ASP A 804 6.80 6.26 20.78
C ASP A 804 6.72 5.69 19.35
N GLY A 805 7.70 4.86 18.96
CA GLY A 805 7.83 4.36 17.59
C GLY A 805 8.25 5.42 16.55
N THR A 806 8.85 6.53 16.97
CA THR A 806 9.35 7.57 16.04
C THR A 806 10.41 6.99 15.12
N GLU A 807 10.23 7.22 13.83
CA GLU A 807 11.15 6.76 12.79
C GLU A 807 11.75 7.97 12.09
N LEU A 808 13.07 8.01 11.95
CA LEU A 808 13.83 9.12 11.35
C LEU A 808 14.79 8.58 10.29
N SER A 809 14.95 9.31 9.19
CA SER A 809 15.99 8.99 8.20
C SER A 809 17.25 9.74 8.55
N PHE A 810 18.36 9.03 8.70
CA PHE A 810 19.66 9.64 8.93
C PHE A 810 20.51 9.62 7.67
N THR A 811 21.32 10.66 7.51
CA THR A 811 22.40 10.72 6.52
C THR A 811 23.73 10.72 7.26
N LYS A 812 24.69 9.94 6.78
CA LYS A 812 26.04 9.89 7.33
C LYS A 812 26.78 11.21 7.04
N GLU A 813 27.50 11.73 8.04
CA GLU A 813 28.36 12.92 7.88
C GLU A 813 29.61 12.62 7.04
#